data_AF-A0A966YZR4-F1
#
_entry.id   AF-A0A966YZR4-F1
#
_cell.length_a   1.000
_cell.length_b   1.000
_cell.length_c   1.000
_cell.angle_alpha   90.00
_cell.angle_beta   90.00
_cell.angle_gamma   90.00
#
_symmetry.space_group_name_H-M   'P 1'
#
loop_
_entity.id
_entity.type
_entity.pdbx_description
1 polymer ?
#
loop_
_entity_poly.entity_id
_entity_poly.type
_entity_poly.pdbx_seq_one_letter_code
_entity_poly.pdbx_strand_id
1 'polypeptide(L)'
;MNRFTRAVLVLLAGTAALVALAAKKQVVAPDATQYKNSIGIQMIRVPAGAFRMGEDGRRGEYDERPAHEVTLAQDFFVSQTEVTVAQFAEFRADAQDIGLFSPYATGMSWQEAVLFCEWLSRKEELPYRLATEAEWEYAAKRAGSFKLLNFDSAAPEWVADWYGPYSGDAETDPVGPASGWARVVRGGGIMGTYSKGPSGWMPAYRRVANRASIAPGFSGRHGIGFRLVMGALPKTAPGKVEPKLWQQFVKQAVVPVVTGPNPTRPWFKQRAMLPIPPENADLATLAAAGLDPAVMGHNHSAGAAVMPNGDILEIAFSADSSSTEYLPNTTFVAYRRRFGSEQWDMPTVFYDFADVNDQSALLWNDGGKVRFFGGGAGLDGVPFRSQESADSGRTWTAPELPLLRGPVSGYTPQPITNAFRGRGGRMFVSSDGVDGESLLWASEDGGKTWADTLGRTGGRHTTFVTLRDGSILGMGGKNSNIDGFMPQSISKDGGKTWTVSKTQFPALGSNQRPMILRLRSGNLLFASDWQDRRGKQPEGVKEHGAFVALSADDGKTWKIRTISQALPHEAHVTPQRKGWAADYHEWGTFGYVNVVEGQDGLIHVLTSMNHPSQEFEFNEAWILAGGAAVADGAVARRVPAAQKFKDLKPEASWSGGQAATGQYLLDGPETWYYPNGSKQYEVTWKNGRKVGSEVYRDEAGQIRWEWVHEGGVSTWKQYWANGKPRHVSTWKNWVAEGPAEAFDREGNSVARFEFVKGAVVR
;
A
#
# COMPACT_ATOMS: atom_id res chain seq x y z
N MET A 1 11.31 7.26 35.95
CA MET A 1 10.19 8.21 36.14
C MET A 1 10.75 9.62 36.14
N ASN A 2 10.53 10.36 35.06
CA ASN A 2 11.07 11.71 34.86
C ASN A 2 10.01 12.57 34.14
N ARG A 3 10.13 13.89 34.31
CA ARG A 3 9.10 14.96 34.25
C ARG A 3 8.27 15.15 32.96
N PHE A 4 8.20 14.17 32.06
CA PHE A 4 7.41 14.21 30.81
C PHE A 4 5.99 13.62 30.94
N THR A 5 5.67 12.91 32.02
CA THR A 5 4.39 12.17 32.14
C THR A 5 3.24 12.97 32.76
N ARG A 6 3.38 14.29 32.96
CA ARG A 6 2.32 15.15 33.53
C ARG A 6 1.67 16.13 32.54
N ALA A 7 2.07 16.14 31.26
CA ALA A 7 1.51 17.04 30.25
C ALA A 7 0.36 16.44 29.41
N VAL A 8 -0.02 15.18 29.62
CA VAL A 8 -1.03 14.46 28.78
C VAL A 8 -2.45 14.50 29.38
N LEU A 9 -2.69 15.30 30.42
CA LEU A 9 -4.00 15.40 31.08
C LEU A 9 -4.43 16.85 31.34
N VAL A 10 -4.41 17.69 30.30
CA VAL A 10 -5.16 18.96 30.22
C VAL A 10 -5.76 19.14 28.80
N LEU A 11 -6.23 18.05 28.20
CA LEU A 11 -6.67 18.01 26.78
C LEU A 11 -8.20 18.10 26.58
N LEU A 12 -8.97 18.58 27.56
CA LEU A 12 -10.44 18.64 27.47
C LEU A 12 -11.11 19.94 27.98
N ALA A 13 -10.40 21.07 28.05
CA ALA A 13 -11.00 22.36 28.42
C ALA A 13 -10.36 23.59 27.72
N GLY A 14 -10.01 23.46 26.44
CA GLY A 14 -9.40 24.55 25.65
C GLY A 14 -10.23 25.07 24.47
N THR A 15 -11.41 24.51 24.21
CA THR A 15 -12.25 24.86 23.04
C THR A 15 -13.21 26.03 23.28
N ALA A 16 -13.02 26.83 24.33
CA ALA A 16 -13.91 27.96 24.66
C ALA A 16 -13.19 29.25 25.11
N ALA A 17 -11.95 29.49 24.66
CA ALA A 17 -11.24 30.76 24.90
C ALA A 17 -10.69 31.37 23.60
N LEU A 18 -11.52 31.41 22.55
CA LEU A 18 -11.26 32.14 21.31
C LEU A 18 -12.38 33.15 20.99
N VAL A 19 -13.24 33.44 21.97
CA VAL A 19 -14.26 34.49 21.87
C VAL A 19 -13.96 35.53 22.95
N ALA A 20 -13.72 36.76 22.50
CA ALA A 20 -13.44 37.99 23.26
C ALA A 20 -11.98 38.23 23.72
N LEU A 21 -11.11 38.59 22.78
CA LEU A 21 -10.19 39.71 23.00
C LEU A 21 -10.53 40.83 22.00
N ALA A 22 -11.17 41.88 22.50
CA ALA A 22 -11.42 43.10 21.74
C ALA A 22 -10.19 44.02 21.78
N ALA A 23 -9.76 44.41 20.58
CA ALA A 23 -8.99 45.59 20.22
C ALA A 23 -7.58 45.79 20.80
N LYS A 24 -6.57 45.25 20.10
CA LYS A 24 -5.34 46.01 19.75
C LYS A 24 -5.02 45.87 18.24
N LYS A 25 -5.12 47.03 17.58
CA LYS A 25 -4.56 47.51 16.29
C LYS A 25 -4.02 46.52 15.25
N GLN A 26 -4.59 46.67 14.05
CA GLN A 26 -4.05 46.29 12.74
C GLN A 26 -2.56 46.67 12.62
N VAL A 27 -1.66 45.67 12.59
CA VAL A 27 -0.19 45.84 12.56
C VAL A 27 0.36 45.95 11.12
N VAL A 28 -0.41 45.50 10.12
CA VAL A 28 -0.04 45.55 8.69
C VAL A 28 -0.97 46.52 7.96
N ALA A 29 -0.39 47.48 7.25
CA ALA A 29 -1.17 48.45 6.48
C ALA A 29 -2.01 47.73 5.39
N PRO A 30 -3.28 48.12 5.14
CA PRO A 30 -4.15 47.44 4.18
C PRO A 30 -3.61 47.37 2.74
N ASP A 31 -2.73 48.29 2.38
CA ASP A 31 -2.06 48.42 1.08
C ASP A 31 -0.62 47.91 1.08
N ALA A 32 -0.12 47.40 2.21
CA ALA A 32 1.22 46.84 2.30
C ALA A 32 1.38 45.69 1.29
N THR A 33 2.40 45.78 0.44
CA THR A 33 2.79 44.70 -0.47
C THR A 33 3.82 43.76 0.17
N GLN A 34 4.44 44.20 1.26
CA GLN A 34 5.47 43.49 2.00
C GLN A 34 5.38 43.81 3.50
N TYR A 35 5.75 42.86 4.34
CA TYR A 35 5.77 43.00 5.80
C TYR A 35 6.93 42.20 6.38
N LYS A 36 7.72 42.79 7.28
CA LYS A 36 8.80 42.08 7.98
C LYS A 36 8.38 41.82 9.43
N ASN A 37 8.37 40.57 9.85
CA ASN A 37 7.90 40.18 11.18
C ASN A 37 8.97 40.34 12.28
N SER A 38 8.64 39.99 13.53
CA SER A 38 9.49 40.23 14.71
C SER A 38 10.79 39.42 14.71
N ILE A 39 10.86 38.32 13.95
CA ILE A 39 12.04 37.45 13.81
C ILE A 39 12.74 37.63 12.45
N GLY A 40 12.37 38.69 11.72
CA GLY A 40 13.04 39.11 10.51
C GLY A 40 12.65 38.35 9.24
N ILE A 41 11.58 37.56 9.25
CA ILE A 41 11.03 36.93 8.04
C ILE A 41 10.37 38.01 7.18
N GLN A 42 10.78 38.07 5.92
CA GLN A 42 10.16 38.94 4.92
C GLN A 42 8.92 38.24 4.35
N MET A 43 7.75 38.82 4.59
CA MET A 43 6.46 38.40 4.05
C MET A 43 6.11 39.24 2.83
N ILE A 44 5.52 38.62 1.81
CA ILE A 44 5.13 39.20 0.53
C ILE A 44 3.63 38.97 0.33
N ARG A 45 2.89 40.02 -0.04
CA ARG A 45 1.47 39.92 -0.37
C ARG A 45 1.29 39.25 -1.73
N VAL A 46 0.49 38.20 -1.74
CA VAL A 46 0.04 37.48 -2.93
C VAL A 46 -1.44 37.81 -3.15
N PRO A 47 -1.80 38.49 -4.26
CA PRO A 47 -3.18 38.82 -4.56
C PRO A 47 -4.04 37.59 -4.84
N ALA A 48 -5.35 37.69 -4.55
CA ALA A 48 -6.37 36.74 -4.96
C ALA A 48 -6.38 36.54 -6.49
N GLY A 49 -6.79 35.36 -6.93
CA GLY A 49 -6.98 35.07 -8.36
C GLY A 49 -7.14 33.60 -8.68
N ALA A 50 -7.39 33.32 -9.97
CA ALA A 50 -7.57 31.97 -10.48
C ALA A 50 -6.31 31.43 -11.17
N PHE A 51 -6.14 30.11 -11.16
CA PHE A 51 -5.08 29.42 -11.89
C PHE A 51 -5.46 27.96 -12.15
N ARG A 52 -4.81 27.36 -13.14
CA ARG A 52 -4.87 25.91 -13.36
C ARG A 52 -3.89 25.20 -12.42
N MET A 53 -4.38 24.36 -11.53
CA MET A 53 -3.60 23.51 -10.61
C MET A 53 -3.38 22.12 -11.23
N GLY A 54 -2.21 21.52 -11.02
CA GLY A 54 -1.84 20.20 -11.59
C GLY A 54 -1.31 20.23 -13.03
N GLU A 55 -1.10 19.06 -13.63
CA GLU A 55 -0.52 18.88 -14.98
C GLU A 55 -1.10 17.65 -15.73
N ASP A 56 -1.88 17.88 -16.80
CA ASP A 56 -2.44 16.81 -17.65
C ASP A 56 -1.52 16.38 -18.80
N GLY A 57 -0.48 17.16 -19.09
CA GLY A 57 0.43 16.92 -20.19
C GLY A 57 1.30 15.68 -19.98
N ARG A 58 2.10 15.36 -21.01
CA ARG A 58 3.02 14.20 -21.02
C ARG A 58 4.02 14.14 -19.85
N ARG A 59 4.18 15.23 -19.11
CA ARG A 59 5.12 15.35 -17.98
C ARG A 59 4.44 15.22 -16.61
N GLY A 60 3.11 15.20 -16.54
CA GLY A 60 2.39 15.05 -15.29
C GLY A 60 2.30 13.60 -14.87
N GLU A 61 2.55 13.32 -13.60
CA GLU A 61 2.33 12.01 -13.00
C GLU A 61 0.85 11.82 -12.64
N TYR A 62 0.44 10.61 -12.24
CA TYR A 62 -0.98 10.31 -12.06
C TYR A 62 -1.60 11.05 -10.86
N ASP A 63 -0.79 11.39 -9.88
CA ASP A 63 -1.12 12.13 -8.66
C ASP A 63 -1.16 13.66 -8.87
N GLU A 64 -0.56 14.15 -9.95
CA GLU A 64 -0.65 15.53 -10.44
C GLU A 64 -1.91 15.77 -11.30
N ARG A 65 -2.67 14.71 -11.57
CA ARG A 65 -3.84 14.71 -12.46
C ARG A 65 -5.14 14.47 -11.69
N PRO A 66 -6.28 14.94 -12.25
CA PRO A 66 -6.37 15.84 -13.40
C PRO A 66 -6.04 17.29 -13.04
N ALA A 67 -5.53 18.04 -14.02
CA ALA A 67 -5.37 19.48 -13.85
C ALA A 67 -6.73 20.19 -13.93
N HIS A 68 -6.97 21.13 -13.01
CA HIS A 68 -8.28 21.75 -12.81
C HIS A 68 -8.16 23.22 -12.42
N GLU A 69 -9.26 23.97 -12.53
CA GLU A 69 -9.30 25.39 -12.18
C GLU A 69 -9.44 25.58 -10.67
N VAL A 70 -8.57 26.41 -10.08
CA VAL A 70 -8.62 26.77 -8.68
C VAL A 70 -8.66 28.29 -8.55
N THR A 71 -9.59 28.79 -7.73
CA THR A 71 -9.68 30.22 -7.38
C THR A 71 -9.28 30.43 -5.92
N LEU A 72 -8.29 31.29 -5.68
CA LEU A 72 -7.99 31.82 -4.36
C LEU A 72 -8.77 33.12 -4.18
N ALA A 73 -9.72 33.15 -3.24
CA ALA A 73 -10.69 34.24 -3.11
C ALA A 73 -10.18 35.44 -2.31
N GLN A 74 -9.07 35.27 -1.58
CA GLN A 74 -8.50 36.30 -0.72
C GLN A 74 -7.00 36.44 -0.92
N ASP A 75 -6.53 37.67 -0.74
CA ASP A 75 -5.10 37.94 -0.63
C ASP A 75 -4.54 37.27 0.63
N PHE A 76 -3.30 36.84 0.56
CA PHE A 76 -2.55 36.34 1.70
C PHE A 76 -1.11 36.83 1.66
N PHE A 77 -0.41 36.76 2.78
CA PHE A 77 1.02 37.02 2.82
C PHE A 77 1.76 35.70 2.90
N VAL A 78 2.83 35.52 2.15
CA VAL A 78 3.70 34.34 2.20
C VAL A 78 5.15 34.77 2.43
N SER A 79 5.94 33.99 3.17
CA SER A 79 7.36 34.30 3.34
C SER A 79 8.09 34.23 1.99
N GLN A 80 9.00 35.18 1.78
CA GLN A 80 9.76 35.33 0.53
C GLN A 80 10.64 34.10 0.23
N THR A 81 11.18 33.50 1.29
CA THR A 81 11.95 32.26 1.30
C THR A 81 11.35 31.31 2.34
N GLU A 82 11.87 30.09 2.39
CA GLU A 82 11.68 29.15 3.49
C GLU A 82 12.24 29.71 4.80
N VAL A 83 11.75 29.16 5.91
CA VAL A 83 12.22 29.51 7.25
C VAL A 83 13.67 29.05 7.41
N THR A 84 14.55 29.95 7.82
CA THR A 84 15.97 29.66 8.07
C THR A 84 16.18 28.95 9.39
N VAL A 85 17.30 28.22 9.54
CA VAL A 85 17.69 27.61 10.83
C VAL A 85 17.77 28.67 11.93
N ALA A 86 18.30 29.85 11.65
CA ALA A 86 18.36 30.96 12.62
C ALA A 86 16.98 31.43 13.08
N GLN A 87 16.01 31.54 12.17
CA GLN A 87 14.63 31.89 12.52
C GLN A 87 13.94 30.77 13.29
N PHE A 88 14.18 29.51 12.91
CA PHE A 88 13.61 28.35 13.60
C PHE A 88 14.20 28.17 15.02
N ALA A 89 15.47 28.54 15.22
CA ALA A 89 16.14 28.50 16.52
C ALA A 89 15.49 29.40 17.59
N GLU A 90 14.77 30.46 17.17
CA GLU A 90 13.97 31.31 18.08
C GLU A 90 12.82 30.54 18.76
N PHE A 91 12.31 29.49 18.11
CA PHE A 91 11.31 28.58 18.66
C PHE A 91 11.96 27.39 19.38
N ARG A 92 13.01 26.82 18.77
CA ARG A 92 13.68 25.61 19.24
C ARG A 92 15.20 25.80 19.25
N ALA A 93 15.76 26.12 20.42
CA ALA A 93 17.16 26.52 20.56
C ALA A 93 18.21 25.45 20.17
N ASP A 94 17.84 24.17 20.16
CA ASP A 94 18.70 23.06 19.70
C ASP A 94 18.57 22.77 18.20
N ALA A 95 17.83 23.58 17.45
CA ALA A 95 17.80 23.50 15.99
C ALA A 95 19.19 23.74 15.39
N GLN A 96 19.60 22.83 14.52
CA GLN A 96 20.89 22.86 13.85
C GLN A 96 20.70 22.73 12.34
N ASP A 97 21.64 23.31 11.60
CA ASP A 97 21.75 23.07 10.17
C ASP A 97 22.25 21.64 9.95
N ILE A 98 21.41 20.80 9.34
CA ILE A 98 21.74 19.41 9.03
C ILE A 98 22.53 19.27 7.71
N GLY A 99 22.90 20.39 7.09
CA GLY A 99 23.68 20.46 5.85
C GLY A 99 22.87 20.22 4.58
N LEU A 100 21.54 20.12 4.68
CA LEU A 100 20.62 19.96 3.55
C LEU A 100 19.89 21.28 3.30
N PHE A 101 20.14 21.89 2.15
CA PHE A 101 19.54 23.17 1.73
C PHE A 101 19.84 24.35 2.69
N SER A 102 21.06 24.43 3.22
CA SER A 102 21.51 25.57 4.02
C SER A 102 21.25 26.91 3.30
N PRO A 103 20.75 27.95 4.00
CA PRO A 103 20.58 28.08 5.45
C PRO A 103 19.17 27.72 5.97
N TYR A 104 18.37 26.99 5.19
CA TYR A 104 16.97 26.71 5.52
C TYR A 104 16.82 25.61 6.57
N ALA A 105 15.85 25.78 7.45
CA ALA A 105 15.50 24.77 8.43
C ALA A 105 14.88 23.58 7.68
N THR A 106 15.53 22.42 7.78
CA THR A 106 15.05 21.15 7.23
C THR A 106 15.12 20.03 8.27
N GLY A 107 14.46 18.89 8.02
CA GLY A 107 14.55 17.71 8.89
C GLY A 107 13.55 17.66 10.04
N MET A 108 12.60 18.60 10.08
CA MET A 108 11.49 18.60 11.04
C MET A 108 10.27 17.86 10.49
N SER A 109 9.50 17.29 11.41
CA SER A 109 8.15 16.81 11.14
C SER A 109 7.21 17.94 10.75
N TRP A 110 6.12 17.56 10.07
CA TRP A 110 5.03 18.47 9.76
C TRP A 110 4.46 19.11 11.04
N GLN A 111 4.33 18.33 12.12
CA GLN A 111 3.84 18.83 13.41
C GLN A 111 4.76 19.91 14.01
N GLU A 112 6.08 19.74 13.92
CA GLU A 112 7.03 20.74 14.40
C GLU A 112 6.96 22.05 13.61
N ALA A 113 6.75 21.97 12.28
CA ALA A 113 6.52 23.14 11.44
C ALA A 113 5.22 23.88 11.82
N VAL A 114 4.14 23.13 12.11
CA VAL A 114 2.89 23.71 12.63
C VAL A 114 3.08 24.36 13.99
N LEU A 115 3.78 23.70 14.92
CA LEU A 115 4.06 24.25 16.25
C LEU A 115 4.88 25.55 16.17
N PHE A 116 5.80 25.67 15.22
CA PHE A 116 6.50 26.92 14.93
C PHE A 116 5.52 28.01 14.49
N CYS A 117 4.61 27.72 13.56
CA CYS A 117 3.58 28.67 13.10
C CYS A 117 2.69 29.13 14.26
N GLU A 118 2.24 28.21 15.11
CA GLU A 118 1.41 28.52 16.27
C GLU A 118 2.15 29.36 17.32
N TRP A 119 3.42 29.04 17.58
CA TRP A 119 4.26 29.81 18.50
C TRP A 119 4.40 31.25 18.01
N LEU A 120 4.72 31.44 16.73
CA LEU A 120 4.86 32.76 16.14
C LEU A 120 3.52 33.52 16.14
N SER A 121 2.42 32.82 15.89
CA SER A 121 1.07 33.39 15.95
C SER A 121 0.74 33.95 17.32
N ARG A 122 1.07 33.20 18.39
CA ARG A 122 0.89 33.67 19.77
C ARG A 122 1.83 34.82 20.13
N LYS A 123 3.06 34.79 19.61
CA LYS A 123 4.08 35.82 19.87
C LYS A 123 3.68 37.18 19.28
N GLU A 124 3.08 37.19 18.09
CA GLU A 124 2.78 38.41 17.34
C GLU A 124 1.29 38.77 17.29
N GLU A 125 0.41 37.91 17.83
CA GLU A 125 -1.05 38.04 17.72
C GLU A 125 -1.53 38.13 16.25
N LEU A 126 -0.84 37.42 15.34
CA LEU A 126 -1.11 37.36 13.91
C LEU A 126 -1.33 35.90 13.45
N PRO A 127 -2.14 35.63 12.41
CA PRO A 127 -2.50 34.27 12.03
C PRO A 127 -1.44 33.64 11.10
N TYR A 128 -0.37 33.06 11.67
CA TYR A 128 0.62 32.30 10.91
C TYR A 128 0.28 30.82 10.81
N ARG A 129 0.52 30.25 9.64
CA ARG A 129 0.28 28.84 9.31
C ARG A 129 1.17 28.37 8.16
N LEU A 130 1.12 27.08 7.88
CA LEU A 130 1.60 26.54 6.60
C LEU A 130 0.67 27.01 5.46
N ALA A 131 1.23 27.13 4.26
CA ALA A 131 0.44 27.34 3.04
C ALA A 131 -0.49 26.14 2.80
N THR A 132 -1.66 26.37 2.20
CA THR A 132 -2.35 25.28 1.53
C THR A 132 -1.58 24.86 0.28
N GLU A 133 -1.81 23.66 -0.22
CA GLU A 133 -1.19 23.17 -1.45
C GLU A 133 -1.50 24.10 -2.63
N ALA A 134 -2.75 24.56 -2.72
CA ALA A 134 -3.19 25.48 -3.75
C ALA A 134 -2.53 26.87 -3.62
N GLU A 135 -2.41 27.42 -2.41
CA GLU A 135 -1.69 28.67 -2.18
C GLU A 135 -0.22 28.55 -2.58
N TRP A 136 0.41 27.42 -2.23
CA TRP A 136 1.80 27.15 -2.58
C TRP A 136 1.98 27.12 -4.11
N GLU A 137 1.16 26.34 -4.83
CA GLU A 137 1.28 26.22 -6.29
C GLU A 137 0.96 27.56 -6.99
N TYR A 138 -0.07 28.29 -6.52
CA TYR A 138 -0.41 29.60 -7.05
C TYR A 138 0.74 30.60 -6.94
N ALA A 139 1.38 30.64 -5.76
CA ALA A 139 2.52 31.50 -5.47
C ALA A 139 3.76 31.08 -6.30
N ALA A 140 4.03 29.78 -6.37
CA ALA A 140 5.15 29.21 -7.13
C ALA A 140 5.07 29.53 -8.63
N LYS A 141 3.89 29.35 -9.26
CA LYS A 141 3.70 29.64 -10.71
C LYS A 141 3.91 31.13 -11.05
N ARG A 142 3.86 32.01 -10.06
CA ARG A 142 3.97 33.47 -10.21
C ARG A 142 5.12 34.06 -9.42
N ALA A 143 6.07 33.22 -8.98
CA ALA A 143 7.12 33.63 -8.05
C ALA A 143 7.90 34.85 -8.54
N GLY A 144 8.26 34.89 -9.83
CA GLY A 144 8.94 36.03 -10.45
C GLY A 144 8.15 37.34 -10.37
N SER A 145 6.84 37.30 -10.63
CA SER A 145 5.97 38.48 -10.55
C SER A 145 5.81 39.00 -9.12
N PHE A 146 5.85 38.11 -8.13
CA PHE A 146 5.73 38.45 -6.71
C PHE A 146 7.08 38.66 -6.01
N LYS A 147 8.21 38.45 -6.70
CA LYS A 147 9.57 38.46 -6.13
C LYS A 147 9.72 37.44 -4.97
N LEU A 148 9.00 36.33 -5.07
CA LEU A 148 9.20 35.17 -4.22
C LEU A 148 10.37 34.35 -4.75
N LEU A 149 11.10 33.72 -3.85
CA LEU A 149 12.35 33.04 -4.19
C LEU A 149 12.21 31.52 -3.93
N ASN A 150 13.15 30.78 -4.52
CA ASN A 150 13.51 29.41 -4.16
C ASN A 150 12.50 28.27 -4.41
N PHE A 151 11.35 28.54 -5.03
CA PHE A 151 10.32 27.54 -5.29
C PHE A 151 10.76 26.32 -6.14
N ASP A 152 11.84 26.45 -6.92
CA ASP A 152 12.37 25.42 -7.83
C ASP A 152 13.82 25.00 -7.51
N SER A 153 14.48 25.73 -6.62
CA SER A 153 15.94 25.67 -6.41
C SER A 153 16.32 25.20 -5.01
N ALA A 154 15.43 25.27 -4.02
CA ALA A 154 15.74 24.99 -2.62
C ALA A 154 14.94 23.81 -2.04
N ALA A 155 14.62 23.87 -0.75
CA ALA A 155 14.11 22.73 0.00
C ALA A 155 12.69 22.39 -0.44
N PRO A 156 12.32 21.10 -0.59
CA PRO A 156 10.92 20.73 -0.62
C PRO A 156 10.22 21.17 0.68
N GLU A 157 8.94 21.48 0.61
CA GLU A 157 8.22 22.17 1.69
C GLU A 157 6.98 21.45 2.14
N TRP A 158 6.81 21.38 3.46
CA TRP A 158 5.55 21.02 4.08
C TRP A 158 4.45 22.04 3.75
N VAL A 159 3.30 21.54 3.32
CA VAL A 159 2.05 22.33 3.23
C VAL A 159 1.00 21.78 4.19
N ALA A 160 -0.11 22.51 4.37
CA ALA A 160 -1.14 22.17 5.34
C ALA A 160 -1.92 20.90 4.98
N ASP A 161 -2.02 20.57 3.70
CA ASP A 161 -2.97 19.61 3.16
C ASP A 161 -2.59 18.15 3.45
N TRP A 162 -3.62 17.33 3.66
CA TRP A 162 -3.47 15.88 3.56
C TRP A 162 -3.31 15.49 2.09
N TYR A 163 -2.50 14.48 1.81
CA TYR A 163 -2.34 13.96 0.46
C TYR A 163 -3.58 13.15 0.03
N GLY A 164 -4.01 13.35 -1.21
CA GLY A 164 -5.14 12.66 -1.82
C GLY A 164 -5.32 13.05 -3.29
N PRO A 165 -6.14 12.30 -4.05
CA PRO A 165 -6.36 12.55 -5.46
C PRO A 165 -7.06 13.90 -5.69
N TYR A 166 -6.74 14.56 -6.80
CA TYR A 166 -7.49 15.75 -7.21
C TYR A 166 -8.91 15.38 -7.63
N SER A 167 -9.86 16.23 -7.24
CA SER A 167 -11.27 16.05 -7.60
C SER A 167 -11.46 16.20 -9.10
N GLY A 168 -10.71 17.11 -9.74
CA GLY A 168 -10.83 17.53 -11.14
C GLY A 168 -11.97 18.52 -11.42
N ASP A 169 -12.72 18.91 -10.39
CA ASP A 169 -13.71 19.97 -10.45
C ASP A 169 -13.03 21.34 -10.29
N ALA A 170 -13.72 22.41 -10.69
CA ALA A 170 -13.30 23.75 -10.33
C ALA A 170 -13.47 23.95 -8.82
N GLU A 171 -12.43 24.39 -8.13
CA GLU A 171 -12.42 24.56 -6.67
C GLU A 171 -12.16 26.02 -6.27
N THR A 172 -12.69 26.42 -5.11
CA THR A 172 -12.40 27.73 -4.50
C THR A 172 -11.83 27.52 -3.11
N ASP A 173 -10.63 28.07 -2.90
CA ASP A 173 -9.82 27.91 -1.69
C ASP A 173 -9.77 26.45 -1.16
N PRO A 174 -9.33 25.46 -1.97
CA PRO A 174 -9.28 24.08 -1.52
C PRO A 174 -8.24 23.88 -0.39
N VAL A 175 -8.55 22.95 0.50
CA VAL A 175 -7.74 22.59 1.69
C VAL A 175 -7.43 21.09 1.77
N GLY A 176 -7.58 20.40 0.63
CA GLY A 176 -7.38 18.96 0.51
C GLY A 176 -8.43 18.12 1.25
N PRO A 177 -8.21 16.80 1.37
CA PRO A 177 -9.08 15.90 2.10
C PRO A 177 -9.04 16.12 3.62
N ALA A 178 -10.12 15.73 4.30
CA ALA A 178 -10.27 15.90 5.76
C ALA A 178 -9.25 15.11 6.59
N SER A 179 -8.72 14.02 6.05
CA SER A 179 -7.70 13.18 6.68
C SER A 179 -6.90 12.41 5.61
N GLY A 180 -5.81 11.76 5.99
CA GLY A 180 -5.00 10.96 5.09
C GLY A 180 -3.89 10.24 5.83
N TRP A 181 -3.06 9.49 5.09
CA TRP A 181 -1.91 8.77 5.65
C TRP A 181 -0.60 9.58 5.54
N ALA A 182 -0.58 10.58 4.66
CA ALA A 182 0.57 11.43 4.38
C ALA A 182 0.15 12.90 4.23
N ARG A 183 1.08 13.81 4.52
CA ARG A 183 0.96 15.23 4.20
C ARG A 183 1.64 15.51 2.88
N VAL A 184 1.12 16.50 2.16
CA VAL A 184 1.72 16.94 0.90
C VAL A 184 3.04 17.66 1.16
N VAL A 185 3.99 17.42 0.27
CA VAL A 185 5.28 18.10 0.18
C VAL A 185 5.42 18.70 -1.22
N ARG A 186 5.80 19.97 -1.33
CA ARG A 186 5.87 20.72 -2.59
C ARG A 186 7.28 21.21 -2.90
N GLY A 187 7.60 21.49 -4.16
CA GLY A 187 8.89 22.09 -4.56
C GLY A 187 10.05 21.12 -4.78
N GLY A 188 9.79 19.82 -4.72
CA GLY A 188 10.79 18.78 -4.95
C GLY A 188 10.30 17.40 -4.52
N GLY A 189 10.96 16.35 -5.04
CA GLY A 189 10.74 14.97 -4.58
C GLY A 189 11.46 14.65 -3.27
N ILE A 190 10.99 13.62 -2.56
CA ILE A 190 11.46 13.27 -1.19
C ILE A 190 12.69 12.34 -1.21
N MET A 191 12.94 11.59 -2.29
CA MET A 191 13.97 10.54 -2.36
C MET A 191 15.45 10.99 -2.26
N GLY A 192 15.73 12.28 -2.00
CA GLY A 192 17.10 12.80 -1.90
C GLY A 192 17.98 12.48 -3.13
N THR A 193 19.30 12.46 -2.95
CA THR A 193 20.30 12.22 -4.02
C THR A 193 20.46 10.74 -4.42
N TYR A 194 19.61 9.83 -3.94
CA TYR A 194 19.77 8.37 -4.08
C TYR A 194 19.15 7.78 -5.35
N SER A 195 19.14 8.50 -6.47
CA SER A 195 18.88 7.87 -7.76
C SER A 195 20.20 7.32 -8.34
N LYS A 196 20.38 5.99 -8.29
CA LYS A 196 21.39 5.26 -9.09
C LYS A 196 20.99 5.16 -10.58
N GLY A 197 20.34 6.21 -11.11
CA GLY A 197 20.10 6.39 -12.54
C GLY A 197 21.14 7.36 -13.12
N PRO A 198 21.35 7.39 -14.45
CA PRO A 198 22.41 8.19 -15.09
C PRO A 198 22.35 9.70 -14.83
N SER A 199 21.29 10.23 -14.21
CA SER A 199 21.12 11.67 -13.99
C SER A 199 21.06 12.13 -12.53
N GLY A 200 20.97 11.25 -11.52
CA GLY A 200 21.06 11.63 -10.08
C GLY A 200 20.02 12.63 -9.54
N TRP A 201 19.25 13.27 -10.41
CA TRP A 201 18.23 14.28 -10.22
C TRP A 201 17.26 14.09 -11.39
N MET A 202 15.97 13.99 -11.12
CA MET A 202 14.98 14.11 -12.20
C MET A 202 14.45 15.55 -12.16
N PRO A 203 14.79 16.39 -13.15
CA PRO A 203 14.16 17.71 -13.32
C PRO A 203 12.63 17.66 -13.32
N ALA A 204 12.05 16.49 -13.59
CA ALA A 204 10.63 16.21 -13.40
C ALA A 204 10.16 16.58 -11.98
N TYR A 205 10.83 16.12 -10.92
CA TYR A 205 10.37 16.39 -9.54
C TYR A 205 10.48 17.85 -9.08
N ARG A 206 11.16 18.71 -9.85
CA ARG A 206 11.28 20.14 -9.55
C ARG A 206 10.25 21.01 -10.26
N ARG A 207 9.31 20.43 -11.01
CA ARG A 207 8.21 21.22 -11.58
C ARG A 207 7.35 21.76 -10.45
N VAL A 208 6.79 22.94 -10.69
CA VAL A 208 5.84 23.56 -9.77
C VAL A 208 4.62 22.68 -9.52
N ALA A 209 4.17 21.89 -10.51
CA ALA A 209 3.04 20.97 -10.36
C ALA A 209 3.36 19.70 -9.56
N ASN A 210 4.65 19.40 -9.31
CA ASN A 210 5.06 18.22 -8.57
C ASN A 210 4.55 18.27 -7.14
N ARG A 211 4.12 17.11 -6.66
CA ARG A 211 3.74 16.91 -5.26
C ARG A 211 4.30 15.57 -4.80
N ALA A 212 4.95 15.58 -3.66
CA ALA A 212 5.35 14.38 -2.97
C ALA A 212 4.49 14.22 -1.72
N SER A 213 4.56 13.07 -1.06
CA SER A 213 3.89 12.91 0.23
C SER A 213 4.60 11.95 1.16
N ILE A 214 4.55 12.25 2.46
CA ILE A 214 5.11 11.38 3.49
C ILE A 214 4.33 11.51 4.80
N ALA A 215 4.42 10.50 5.67
CA ALA A 215 3.78 10.50 6.97
C ALA A 215 4.14 11.77 7.76
N PRO A 216 3.18 12.41 8.45
CA PRO A 216 3.41 13.72 9.07
C PRO A 216 4.52 13.69 10.13
N GLY A 217 4.69 12.55 10.83
CA GLY A 217 5.72 12.34 11.84
C GLY A 217 7.13 12.06 11.29
N PHE A 218 7.33 12.07 9.96
CA PHE A 218 8.65 11.91 9.36
C PHE A 218 9.56 13.07 9.77
N SER A 219 10.63 12.75 10.48
CA SER A 219 11.61 13.69 11.05
C SER A 219 13.00 13.07 11.02
N GLY A 220 14.03 13.89 11.15
CA GLY A 220 15.42 13.45 11.13
C GLY A 220 16.17 13.99 9.92
N ARG A 221 17.00 13.16 9.29
CA ARG A 221 17.87 13.61 8.20
C ARG A 221 17.14 13.62 6.84
N HIS A 222 16.32 14.65 6.59
CA HIS A 222 15.66 14.87 5.31
C HIS A 222 15.63 16.36 4.92
N GLY A 223 15.50 16.65 3.63
CA GLY A 223 15.57 18.02 3.11
C GLY A 223 14.27 18.83 3.16
N ILE A 224 13.24 18.36 3.86
CA ILE A 224 11.92 19.02 3.87
C ILE A 224 11.94 20.17 4.87
N GLY A 225 11.68 21.38 4.39
CA GLY A 225 11.49 22.61 5.16
C GLY A 225 10.05 23.11 5.08
N PHE A 226 9.85 24.42 5.22
CA PHE A 226 8.53 25.04 5.07
C PHE A 226 8.64 26.57 4.90
N ARG A 227 7.58 27.16 4.37
CA ARG A 227 7.36 28.62 4.32
C ARG A 227 6.11 29.01 5.11
N LEU A 228 6.08 30.25 5.58
CA LEU A 228 4.95 30.78 6.34
C LEU A 228 3.91 31.40 5.42
N VAL A 229 2.64 31.20 5.74
CA VAL A 229 1.54 32.06 5.30
C VAL A 229 0.99 32.82 6.51
N MET A 230 0.76 34.12 6.33
CA MET A 230 0.02 34.95 7.27
C MET A 230 -1.35 35.26 6.69
N GLY A 231 -2.38 34.68 7.30
CA GLY A 231 -3.76 34.72 6.87
C GLY A 231 -4.56 33.59 7.52
N ALA A 232 -5.87 33.77 7.65
CA ALA A 232 -6.73 32.67 8.10
C ALA A 232 -6.65 31.49 7.12
N LEU A 233 -6.82 30.26 7.61
CA LEU A 233 -7.11 29.14 6.70
C LEU A 233 -8.43 29.41 5.97
N PRO A 234 -8.58 28.95 4.72
CA PRO A 234 -9.87 28.93 4.05
C PRO A 234 -10.97 28.30 4.91
N LYS A 235 -12.20 28.80 4.75
CA LYS A 235 -13.38 28.24 5.42
C LYS A 235 -14.03 27.10 4.63
N THR A 236 -13.51 26.80 3.44
CA THR A 236 -13.97 25.69 2.59
C THR A 236 -13.87 24.38 3.39
N ALA A 237 -14.94 23.59 3.38
CA ALA A 237 -14.94 22.30 4.05
C ALA A 237 -13.91 21.37 3.36
N PRO A 238 -13.08 20.64 4.12
CA PRO A 238 -12.18 19.66 3.52
C PRO A 238 -12.93 18.58 2.72
N GLY A 239 -12.27 18.07 1.69
CA GLY A 239 -12.80 16.98 0.86
C GLY A 239 -13.08 15.71 1.67
N LYS A 240 -14.08 14.93 1.25
CA LYS A 240 -14.38 13.64 1.88
C LYS A 240 -13.29 12.62 1.55
N VAL A 241 -13.01 11.73 2.51
CA VAL A 241 -12.14 10.57 2.31
C VAL A 241 -13.01 9.36 2.04
N GLU A 242 -13.01 8.89 0.80
CA GLU A 242 -13.77 7.70 0.41
C GLU A 242 -12.93 6.43 0.68
N PRO A 243 -13.48 5.43 1.41
CA PRO A 243 -12.77 4.19 1.65
C PRO A 243 -12.57 3.41 0.35
N LYS A 244 -11.43 2.75 0.21
CA LYS A 244 -11.11 1.91 -0.96
C LYS A 244 -11.86 0.57 -0.90
N LEU A 245 -11.98 -0.13 -2.03
CA LEU A 245 -12.80 -1.35 -2.11
C LEU A 245 -12.40 -2.43 -1.08
N TRP A 246 -11.09 -2.58 -0.84
CA TRP A 246 -10.57 -3.52 0.16
C TRP A 246 -10.92 -3.13 1.61
N GLN A 247 -11.23 -1.85 1.89
CA GLN A 247 -11.72 -1.33 3.18
C GLN A 247 -13.25 -1.43 3.31
N GLN A 248 -13.95 -1.49 2.18
CA GLN A 248 -15.40 -1.55 2.14
C GLN A 248 -15.90 -2.98 2.35
N PHE A 249 -17.12 -3.11 2.86
CA PHE A 249 -17.85 -4.38 2.99
C PHE A 249 -17.12 -5.48 3.78
N VAL A 250 -16.31 -5.06 4.76
CA VAL A 250 -15.52 -5.96 5.60
C VAL A 250 -16.36 -6.46 6.77
N LYS A 251 -16.83 -7.71 6.67
CA LYS A 251 -17.61 -8.37 7.72
C LYS A 251 -16.79 -8.46 9.00
N GLN A 252 -17.28 -7.86 10.09
CA GLN A 252 -16.64 -7.90 11.40
C GLN A 252 -17.17 -9.04 12.27
N ALA A 253 -18.40 -9.49 12.02
CA ALA A 253 -18.91 -10.68 12.65
C ALA A 253 -18.22 -11.90 12.02
N VAL A 254 -17.53 -12.67 12.86
CA VAL A 254 -16.93 -13.94 12.45
C VAL A 254 -18.05 -14.94 12.19
N VAL A 255 -18.05 -15.56 11.01
CA VAL A 255 -18.93 -16.69 10.74
C VAL A 255 -18.42 -17.87 11.57
N PRO A 256 -19.26 -18.55 12.38
CA PRO A 256 -18.84 -19.64 13.26
C PRO A 256 -18.57 -20.93 12.48
N VAL A 257 -17.72 -20.87 11.46
CA VAL A 257 -17.24 -22.03 10.70
C VAL A 257 -15.83 -22.32 11.18
N VAL A 258 -15.73 -23.36 12.01
CA VAL A 258 -14.45 -23.84 12.57
C VAL A 258 -13.86 -24.99 11.74
N THR A 259 -14.57 -25.49 10.73
CA THR A 259 -14.14 -26.63 9.92
C THR A 259 -14.42 -26.38 8.45
N GLY A 260 -13.37 -26.41 7.63
CA GLY A 260 -13.47 -26.47 6.18
C GLY A 260 -13.76 -27.88 5.66
N PRO A 261 -13.37 -28.18 4.41
CA PRO A 261 -13.43 -29.52 3.86
C PRO A 261 -12.76 -30.57 4.75
N ASN A 262 -13.24 -31.82 4.68
CA ASN A 262 -12.69 -32.90 5.51
C ASN A 262 -11.16 -33.00 5.35
N PRO A 263 -10.38 -32.79 6.43
CA PRO A 263 -8.91 -32.69 6.35
C PRO A 263 -8.24 -34.02 6.00
N THR A 264 -8.95 -35.16 6.08
CA THR A 264 -8.42 -36.48 5.70
C THR A 264 -8.71 -36.84 4.24
N ARG A 265 -9.45 -36.00 3.50
CA ARG A 265 -9.75 -36.20 2.09
C ARG A 265 -9.06 -35.12 1.26
N PRO A 266 -8.37 -35.47 0.15
CA PRO A 266 -7.71 -34.48 -0.70
C PRO A 266 -8.65 -33.36 -1.17
N TRP A 267 -8.25 -32.11 -0.92
CA TRP A 267 -8.88 -30.90 -1.43
C TRP A 267 -7.87 -30.09 -2.24
N PHE A 268 -8.28 -29.61 -3.41
CA PHE A 268 -7.48 -28.71 -4.24
C PHE A 268 -8.37 -27.87 -5.14
N LYS A 269 -8.08 -26.57 -5.20
CA LYS A 269 -8.67 -25.60 -6.12
C LYS A 269 -7.59 -24.67 -6.64
N GLN A 270 -7.82 -24.16 -7.85
CA GLN A 270 -7.00 -23.16 -8.49
C GLN A 270 -7.89 -22.02 -8.97
N ARG A 271 -7.46 -20.78 -8.77
CA ARG A 271 -8.19 -19.58 -9.20
C ARG A 271 -7.23 -18.54 -9.76
N ALA A 272 -7.72 -17.72 -10.68
CA ALA A 272 -7.05 -16.48 -11.04
C ALA A 272 -7.26 -15.47 -9.91
N MET A 273 -6.20 -14.74 -9.56
CA MET A 273 -6.23 -13.75 -8.49
C MET A 273 -6.47 -12.34 -9.05
N LEU A 274 -5.66 -11.93 -10.02
CA LEU A 274 -5.75 -10.62 -10.65
C LEU A 274 -6.47 -10.70 -12.00
N PRO A 275 -7.24 -9.65 -12.36
CA PRO A 275 -7.86 -9.60 -13.67
C PRO A 275 -6.83 -9.36 -14.77
N ILE A 276 -7.23 -9.52 -16.03
CA ILE A 276 -6.41 -9.17 -17.18
C ILE A 276 -7.16 -8.13 -18.01
N PRO A 277 -6.76 -6.85 -17.99
CA PRO A 277 -5.73 -6.23 -17.12
C PRO A 277 -6.17 -6.23 -15.63
N PRO A 278 -5.29 -6.06 -14.61
CA PRO A 278 -4.10 -5.23 -14.65
C PRO A 278 -2.80 -5.92 -15.02
N GLU A 279 -2.76 -7.25 -14.98
CA GLU A 279 -1.48 -7.93 -15.03
C GLU A 279 -0.77 -7.72 -16.37
N ASN A 280 0.46 -7.21 -16.32
CA ASN A 280 1.32 -6.93 -17.48
C ASN A 280 0.72 -5.95 -18.51
N ALA A 281 -0.23 -5.12 -18.10
CA ALA A 281 -0.84 -4.10 -18.96
C ALA A 281 -0.07 -2.78 -18.90
N ASP A 282 -0.13 -1.98 -19.96
CA ASP A 282 0.37 -0.59 -19.91
C ASP A 282 -0.69 0.35 -19.29
N LEU A 283 -0.26 1.54 -18.89
CA LEU A 283 -1.14 2.53 -18.24
C LEU A 283 -2.34 2.93 -19.11
N ALA A 284 -2.19 2.93 -20.44
CA ALA A 284 -3.28 3.24 -21.35
C ALA A 284 -4.36 2.14 -21.37
N THR A 285 -3.93 0.88 -21.40
CA THR A 285 -4.78 -0.31 -21.31
C THR A 285 -5.51 -0.36 -19.97
N LEU A 286 -4.82 -0.05 -18.87
CA LEU A 286 -5.41 0.03 -17.52
C LEU A 286 -6.49 1.12 -17.43
N ALA A 287 -6.19 2.32 -17.95
CA ALA A 287 -7.14 3.41 -18.01
C ALA A 287 -8.36 3.07 -18.89
N ALA A 288 -8.13 2.40 -20.03
CA ALA A 288 -9.18 1.92 -20.94
C ALA A 288 -10.04 0.79 -20.35
N ALA A 289 -9.55 0.08 -19.33
CA ALA A 289 -10.33 -0.89 -18.56
C ALA A 289 -11.04 -0.24 -17.35
N GLY A 290 -10.71 1.02 -17.04
CA GLY A 290 -11.26 1.76 -15.92
C GLY A 290 -10.73 1.29 -14.57
N LEU A 291 -9.48 0.84 -14.48
CA LEU A 291 -8.87 0.52 -13.19
C LEU A 291 -8.42 1.79 -12.44
N ASP A 292 -8.23 1.66 -11.13
CA ASP A 292 -7.68 2.75 -10.30
C ASP A 292 -6.31 3.17 -10.87
N PRO A 293 -6.04 4.47 -11.10
CA PRO A 293 -4.80 4.94 -11.72
C PRO A 293 -3.52 4.53 -10.98
N ALA A 294 -3.60 4.26 -9.68
CA ALA A 294 -2.48 3.77 -8.88
C ALA A 294 -2.26 2.26 -9.02
N VAL A 295 -3.19 1.52 -9.62
CA VAL A 295 -3.02 0.11 -10.01
C VAL A 295 -2.38 0.05 -11.38
N MET A 296 -1.09 -0.25 -11.39
CA MET A 296 -0.24 -0.33 -12.58
C MET A 296 -0.06 -1.77 -13.07
N GLY A 297 0.73 -1.93 -14.12
CA GLY A 297 0.85 -3.17 -14.88
C GLY A 297 1.69 -4.27 -14.24
N HIS A 298 2.65 -3.90 -13.40
CA HIS A 298 3.61 -4.84 -12.82
C HIS A 298 3.41 -4.94 -11.32
N ASN A 299 2.80 -6.03 -10.88
CA ASN A 299 2.32 -6.21 -9.51
C ASN A 299 3.07 -7.37 -8.85
N HIS A 300 3.93 -7.11 -7.86
CA HIS A 300 4.67 -8.21 -7.21
C HIS A 300 5.24 -7.85 -5.83
N SER A 301 6.08 -8.77 -5.30
CA SER A 301 6.70 -8.70 -3.98
C SER A 301 5.69 -8.42 -2.87
N ALA A 302 4.61 -9.20 -2.91
CA ALA A 302 3.47 -9.05 -2.06
C ALA A 302 3.69 -9.65 -0.67
N GLY A 303 2.86 -9.23 0.27
CA GLY A 303 2.64 -9.89 1.56
C GLY A 303 1.16 -10.20 1.73
N ALA A 304 0.84 -11.36 2.27
CA ALA A 304 -0.54 -11.80 2.48
C ALA A 304 -0.79 -12.33 3.89
N ALA A 305 -2.03 -12.20 4.36
CA ALA A 305 -2.47 -12.82 5.59
C ALA A 305 -3.95 -13.22 5.52
N VAL A 306 -4.31 -14.29 6.24
CA VAL A 306 -5.72 -14.55 6.57
C VAL A 306 -6.12 -13.62 7.70
N MET A 307 -7.15 -12.83 7.46
CA MET A 307 -7.73 -11.90 8.41
C MET A 307 -8.52 -12.64 9.51
N PRO A 308 -8.76 -12.02 10.69
CA PRO A 308 -9.56 -12.61 11.76
C PRO A 308 -10.98 -13.02 11.34
N ASN A 309 -11.59 -12.37 10.35
CA ASN A 309 -12.89 -12.73 9.80
C ASN A 309 -12.86 -13.84 8.73
N GLY A 310 -11.67 -14.36 8.39
CA GLY A 310 -11.48 -15.39 7.37
C GLY A 310 -11.19 -14.85 5.96
N ASP A 311 -11.27 -13.54 5.72
CA ASP A 311 -10.87 -12.96 4.44
C ASP A 311 -9.37 -13.18 4.21
N ILE A 312 -8.95 -13.22 2.95
CA ILE A 312 -7.53 -13.13 2.58
C ILE A 312 -7.29 -11.72 2.08
N LEU A 313 -6.32 -11.03 2.68
CA LEU A 313 -5.81 -9.76 2.19
C LEU A 313 -4.39 -9.97 1.69
N GLU A 314 -4.12 -9.52 0.48
CA GLU A 314 -2.78 -9.43 -0.09
C GLU A 314 -2.50 -8.00 -0.49
N ILE A 315 -1.28 -7.53 -0.19
CA ILE A 315 -0.80 -6.22 -0.60
C ILE A 315 0.45 -6.47 -1.43
N ALA A 316 0.47 -5.97 -2.66
CA ALA A 316 1.64 -5.97 -3.53
C ALA A 316 2.07 -4.55 -3.81
N PHE A 317 3.29 -4.38 -4.29
CA PHE A 317 3.59 -3.12 -4.96
C PHE A 317 3.09 -3.15 -6.40
N SER A 318 2.84 -1.97 -6.96
CA SER A 318 2.44 -1.76 -8.33
C SER A 318 3.35 -0.76 -9.01
N ALA A 319 3.89 -1.12 -10.18
CA ALA A 319 4.74 -0.27 -11.00
C ALA A 319 4.33 -0.32 -12.48
N ASP A 320 4.73 0.69 -13.25
CA ASP A 320 4.52 0.68 -14.71
C ASP A 320 5.28 -0.48 -15.35
N SER A 321 4.58 -1.29 -16.15
CA SER A 321 5.11 -2.48 -16.82
C SER A 321 6.26 -2.17 -17.79
N SER A 322 6.32 -0.96 -18.32
CA SER A 322 7.40 -0.48 -19.19
C SER A 322 8.64 0.02 -18.42
N SER A 323 8.52 0.20 -17.10
CA SER A 323 9.52 0.85 -16.25
C SER A 323 10.17 -0.11 -15.24
N THR A 324 11.09 0.41 -14.42
CA THR A 324 11.75 -0.35 -13.34
C THR A 324 11.00 -0.23 -12.02
N GLU A 325 10.96 -1.30 -11.23
CA GLU A 325 10.41 -1.37 -9.86
C GLU A 325 11.04 -0.40 -8.83
N TYR A 326 12.06 0.36 -9.22
CA TYR A 326 12.80 1.27 -8.35
C TYR A 326 12.38 2.74 -8.50
N LEU A 327 11.33 3.00 -9.29
CA LEU A 327 10.86 4.36 -9.51
C LEU A 327 10.04 4.87 -8.31
N PRO A 328 10.10 6.18 -8.01
CA PRO A 328 9.34 6.80 -6.92
C PRO A 328 7.81 6.73 -7.06
N ASN A 329 7.29 6.44 -8.25
CA ASN A 329 5.86 6.29 -8.51
C ASN A 329 5.33 4.87 -8.25
N THR A 330 6.17 3.98 -7.70
CA THR A 330 5.73 2.64 -7.28
C THR A 330 4.83 2.79 -6.06
N THR A 331 3.65 2.17 -6.08
CA THR A 331 2.62 2.28 -5.03
C THR A 331 2.35 0.94 -4.36
N PHE A 332 1.67 0.93 -3.20
CA PHE A 332 1.06 -0.30 -2.69
C PHE A 332 -0.38 -0.44 -3.17
N VAL A 333 -0.74 -1.62 -3.67
CA VAL A 333 -2.11 -2.00 -4.06
C VAL A 333 -2.56 -3.21 -3.26
N ALA A 334 -3.86 -3.26 -2.95
CA ALA A 334 -4.44 -4.33 -2.14
C ALA A 334 -5.47 -5.14 -2.92
N TYR A 335 -5.46 -6.44 -2.65
CA TYR A 335 -6.37 -7.45 -3.19
C TYR A 335 -7.05 -8.14 -2.02
N ARG A 336 -8.37 -8.37 -2.13
CA ARG A 336 -9.13 -9.00 -1.06
C ARG A 336 -10.01 -10.12 -1.58
N ARG A 337 -9.88 -11.30 -0.99
CA ARG A 337 -10.82 -12.41 -1.16
C ARG A 337 -11.71 -12.48 0.08
N ARG A 338 -13.01 -12.31 -0.11
CA ARG A 338 -13.99 -12.39 0.98
C ARG A 338 -14.14 -13.85 1.44
N PHE A 339 -14.26 -14.09 2.74
CA PHE A 339 -14.49 -15.42 3.27
C PHE A 339 -15.78 -16.01 2.67
N GLY A 340 -15.66 -17.21 2.10
CA GLY A 340 -16.73 -17.88 1.37
C GLY A 340 -16.97 -17.38 -0.07
N SER A 341 -16.13 -16.48 -0.59
CA SER A 341 -16.14 -16.10 -2.00
C SER A 341 -15.21 -16.98 -2.83
N GLU A 342 -15.61 -17.25 -4.07
CA GLU A 342 -14.79 -17.88 -5.11
C GLU A 342 -14.12 -16.85 -6.02
N GLN A 343 -14.25 -15.55 -5.71
CA GLN A 343 -13.73 -14.45 -6.52
C GLN A 343 -12.96 -13.46 -5.64
N TRP A 344 -11.90 -12.89 -6.20
CA TRP A 344 -11.21 -11.74 -5.65
C TRP A 344 -11.96 -10.45 -6.05
N ASP A 345 -11.91 -9.44 -5.20
CA ASP A 345 -12.41 -8.11 -5.55
C ASP A 345 -11.44 -7.39 -6.51
N MET A 346 -11.93 -6.36 -7.22
CA MET A 346 -11.07 -5.52 -8.05
C MET A 346 -9.94 -4.88 -7.21
N PRO A 347 -8.70 -4.83 -7.72
CA PRO A 347 -7.58 -4.20 -7.04
C PRO A 347 -7.81 -2.69 -6.92
N THR A 348 -7.40 -2.11 -5.80
CA THR A 348 -7.33 -0.66 -5.61
C THR A 348 -6.08 -0.32 -4.81
N VAL A 349 -5.67 0.95 -4.84
CA VAL A 349 -4.55 1.43 -4.04
C VAL A 349 -4.76 1.12 -2.56
N PHE A 350 -3.73 0.60 -1.89
CA PHE A 350 -3.66 0.50 -0.44
C PHE A 350 -3.29 1.89 0.10
N TYR A 351 -2.10 2.36 -0.25
CA TYR A 351 -1.70 3.77 -0.20
C TYR A 351 -0.52 4.04 -1.10
N ASP A 352 -0.25 5.33 -1.21
CA ASP A 352 0.86 5.89 -1.96
C ASP A 352 1.47 7.04 -1.14
N PHE A 353 2.77 6.92 -0.87
CA PHE A 353 3.62 8.05 -0.54
C PHE A 353 4.24 8.56 -1.83
N ALA A 354 3.60 9.55 -2.45
CA ALA A 354 4.05 10.11 -3.72
C ALA A 354 5.53 10.52 -3.66
N ASP A 355 6.25 10.23 -4.74
CA ASP A 355 7.69 10.34 -4.85
C ASP A 355 8.50 9.52 -3.81
N VAL A 356 7.91 8.45 -3.28
CA VAL A 356 8.61 7.45 -2.47
C VAL A 356 8.32 6.08 -3.09
N ASN A 357 9.37 5.32 -3.33
CA ASN A 357 9.22 3.98 -3.88
C ASN A 357 8.54 3.05 -2.86
N ASP A 358 7.23 2.85 -2.94
CA ASP A 358 6.47 1.95 -2.06
C ASP A 358 6.57 0.50 -2.52
N GLN A 359 7.54 -0.24 -2.00
CA GLN A 359 7.75 -1.64 -2.40
C GLN A 359 7.90 -2.61 -1.22
N SER A 360 7.74 -3.89 -1.52
CA SER A 360 7.99 -4.99 -0.57
C SER A 360 7.06 -4.97 0.65
N ALA A 361 5.88 -5.53 0.45
CA ALA A 361 4.88 -5.68 1.50
C ALA A 361 5.09 -6.97 2.31
N LEU A 362 4.78 -6.88 3.60
CA LEU A 362 4.68 -8.01 4.52
C LEU A 362 3.41 -7.83 5.33
N LEU A 363 2.54 -8.83 5.34
CA LEU A 363 1.36 -8.90 6.19
C LEU A 363 1.50 -10.03 7.21
N TRP A 364 1.08 -9.76 8.44
CA TRP A 364 1.15 -10.74 9.52
C TRP A 364 -0.07 -10.64 10.44
N ASN A 365 -0.79 -11.75 10.60
CA ASN A 365 -1.82 -11.89 11.62
C ASN A 365 -1.17 -12.31 12.96
N ASP A 366 -0.89 -11.32 13.80
CA ASP A 366 -0.29 -11.48 15.13
C ASP A 366 -1.38 -11.73 16.18
N GLY A 367 -2.01 -12.91 16.11
CA GLY A 367 -3.01 -13.35 17.08
C GLY A 367 -4.30 -12.52 17.08
N GLY A 368 -4.78 -12.14 15.90
CA GLY A 368 -5.99 -11.33 15.71
C GLY A 368 -5.70 -9.87 15.40
N LYS A 369 -4.51 -9.37 15.74
CA LYS A 369 -4.04 -8.05 15.34
C LYS A 369 -3.25 -8.17 14.04
N VAL A 370 -3.77 -7.61 12.97
CA VAL A 370 -3.08 -7.65 11.67
C VAL A 370 -2.05 -6.53 11.63
N ARG A 371 -0.84 -6.86 11.20
CA ARG A 371 0.28 -5.94 11.09
C ARG A 371 0.74 -5.89 9.64
N PHE A 372 0.97 -4.70 9.13
CA PHE A 372 1.55 -4.44 7.82
C PHE A 372 2.94 -3.83 8.01
N PHE A 373 3.89 -4.31 7.22
CA PHE A 373 5.21 -3.69 7.06
C PHE A 373 5.47 -3.44 5.58
N GLY A 374 5.67 -2.18 5.20
CA GLY A 374 6.00 -1.78 3.83
C GLY A 374 7.45 -1.33 3.74
N GLY A 375 8.23 -1.89 2.83
CA GLY A 375 9.56 -1.41 2.48
C GLY A 375 9.52 -0.18 1.58
N GLY A 376 10.65 0.14 0.96
CA GLY A 376 10.73 1.24 0.01
C GLY A 376 12.08 1.94 -0.03
N ALA A 377 12.60 2.18 -1.24
CA ALA A 377 13.77 3.02 -1.40
C ALA A 377 13.41 4.51 -1.23
N GLY A 378 14.42 5.36 -0.99
CA GLY A 378 14.28 6.81 -0.99
C GLY A 378 14.26 7.49 0.37
N LEU A 379 14.03 6.75 1.45
CA LEU A 379 14.03 7.31 2.80
C LEU A 379 15.30 6.88 3.55
N ASP A 380 16.12 7.85 3.92
CA ASP A 380 17.35 7.61 4.70
C ASP A 380 17.00 7.10 6.11
N GLY A 381 17.65 6.03 6.56
CA GLY A 381 17.44 5.45 7.90
C GLY A 381 16.10 4.74 8.13
N VAL A 382 15.27 4.52 7.10
CA VAL A 382 13.95 3.88 7.23
C VAL A 382 13.95 2.48 6.57
N PRO A 383 14.08 1.38 7.33
CA PRO A 383 14.08 0.03 6.75
C PRO A 383 12.70 -0.47 6.35
N PHE A 384 11.65 0.06 6.98
CA PHE A 384 10.26 -0.24 6.68
C PHE A 384 9.36 0.83 7.30
N ARG A 385 8.07 0.79 6.97
CA ARG A 385 6.98 1.52 7.64
C ARG A 385 6.03 0.49 8.21
N SER A 386 5.33 0.79 9.30
CA SER A 386 4.38 -0.14 9.92
C SER A 386 3.00 0.45 10.12
N GLN A 387 1.98 -0.39 9.94
CA GLN A 387 0.59 -0.10 10.28
C GLN A 387 -0.04 -1.32 10.98
N GLU A 388 -1.09 -1.08 11.76
CA GLU A 388 -1.82 -2.12 12.46
C GLU A 388 -3.32 -2.01 12.20
N SER A 389 -4.00 -3.15 12.14
CA SER A 389 -5.45 -3.26 12.06
C SER A 389 -5.99 -4.22 13.13
N ALA A 390 -7.10 -3.83 13.74
CA ALA A 390 -7.81 -4.62 14.75
C ALA A 390 -9.21 -5.07 14.29
N ASP A 391 -9.56 -4.81 13.03
CA ASP A 391 -10.90 -4.99 12.46
C ASP A 391 -10.81 -5.67 11.09
N SER A 392 -9.94 -6.69 11.00
CA SER A 392 -9.74 -7.47 9.79
C SER A 392 -9.33 -6.63 8.58
N GLY A 393 -8.44 -5.66 8.77
CA GLY A 393 -7.91 -4.83 7.69
C GLY A 393 -8.94 -3.83 7.13
N ARG A 394 -10.03 -3.53 7.85
CA ARG A 394 -11.00 -2.50 7.43
C ARG A 394 -10.43 -1.11 7.68
N THR A 395 -9.88 -0.89 8.87
CA THR A 395 -9.18 0.34 9.24
C THR A 395 -7.76 0.02 9.70
N TRP A 396 -6.88 1.00 9.54
CA TRP A 396 -5.47 0.89 9.87
C TRP A 396 -5.05 2.13 10.69
N THR A 397 -4.09 1.94 11.59
CA THR A 397 -3.38 3.05 12.22
C THR A 397 -2.65 3.88 11.16
N ALA A 398 -2.33 5.14 11.46
CA ALA A 398 -1.46 5.92 10.59
C ALA A 398 -0.12 5.19 10.37
N PRO A 399 0.53 5.33 9.20
CA PRO A 399 1.86 4.76 8.98
C PRO A 399 2.88 5.30 9.97
N GLU A 400 3.59 4.40 10.63
CA GLU A 400 4.65 4.70 11.59
C GLU A 400 6.02 4.33 11.02
N LEU A 401 7.02 5.13 11.37
CA LEU A 401 8.42 4.86 11.05
C LEU A 401 9.09 4.17 12.24
N PRO A 402 9.98 3.19 12.01
CA PRO A 402 10.57 2.42 13.08
C PRO A 402 11.56 3.27 13.87
N LEU A 403 11.39 3.30 15.19
CA LEU A 403 12.40 3.86 16.08
C LEU A 403 13.51 2.84 16.30
N LEU A 404 14.61 2.98 15.55
CA LEU A 404 15.75 2.08 15.59
C LEU A 404 16.62 2.34 16.84
N ARG A 405 17.10 1.27 17.47
CA ARG A 405 17.99 1.29 18.63
C ARG A 405 19.27 0.52 18.36
N GLY A 406 20.38 1.08 18.82
CA GLY A 406 21.68 0.45 18.71
C GLY A 406 22.28 0.56 17.31
N PRO A 407 23.40 -0.15 17.06
CA PRO A 407 24.01 -0.17 15.75
C PRO A 407 23.11 -0.84 14.72
N VAL A 408 23.13 -0.31 13.50
CA VAL A 408 22.46 -0.87 12.33
C VAL A 408 23.54 -1.21 11.31
N SER A 409 23.59 -2.46 10.88
CA SER A 409 24.47 -2.89 9.78
C SER A 409 23.75 -2.70 8.44
N GLY A 410 24.43 -2.97 7.32
CA GLY A 410 23.85 -2.79 5.99
C GLY A 410 22.55 -3.58 5.81
N TYR A 411 21.54 -2.92 5.22
CA TYR A 411 20.24 -3.48 4.91
C TYR A 411 19.72 -2.95 3.57
N THR A 412 18.79 -3.70 2.96
CA THR A 412 17.90 -3.19 1.91
C THR A 412 16.55 -2.87 2.56
N PRO A 413 15.89 -1.72 2.29
CA PRO A 413 14.55 -1.40 2.80
C PRO A 413 13.46 -2.29 2.21
N GLN A 414 13.55 -3.60 2.44
CA GLN A 414 12.75 -4.62 1.78
C GLN A 414 12.38 -5.66 2.84
N PRO A 415 11.26 -5.47 3.56
CA PRO A 415 10.58 -6.53 4.26
C PRO A 415 10.31 -7.70 3.32
N ILE A 416 10.60 -8.91 3.77
CA ILE A 416 10.43 -10.12 2.96
C ILE A 416 9.25 -10.96 3.45
N THR A 417 9.38 -12.28 3.51
CA THR A 417 8.22 -13.19 3.49
C THR A 417 7.43 -13.28 4.78
N ASN A 418 8.01 -12.99 5.95
CA ASN A 418 7.28 -13.22 7.19
C ASN A 418 7.76 -12.43 8.41
N ALA A 419 6.81 -12.15 9.29
CA ALA A 419 7.06 -11.74 10.67
C ALA A 419 6.52 -12.81 11.60
N PHE A 420 7.15 -12.97 12.76
CA PHE A 420 6.83 -14.05 13.69
C PHE A 420 7.25 -13.69 15.11
N ARG A 421 6.73 -14.45 16.08
CA ARG A 421 7.22 -14.42 17.46
C ARG A 421 8.24 -15.53 17.69
N GLY A 422 9.39 -15.16 18.23
CA GLY A 422 10.37 -16.10 18.76
C GLY A 422 10.17 -16.37 20.24
N ARG A 423 11.20 -16.95 20.87
CA ARG A 423 11.21 -17.25 22.31
C ARG A 423 10.95 -15.99 23.14
N GLY A 424 10.15 -16.12 24.20
CA GLY A 424 9.80 -15.02 25.10
C GLY A 424 8.81 -14.01 24.50
N GLY A 425 8.21 -14.31 23.34
CA GLY A 425 7.26 -13.42 22.67
C GLY A 425 7.90 -12.28 21.89
N ARG A 426 9.22 -12.24 21.79
CA ARG A 426 9.97 -11.27 20.99
C ARG A 426 9.51 -11.30 19.53
N MET A 427 9.25 -10.13 18.97
CA MET A 427 8.81 -10.00 17.58
C MET A 427 10.01 -9.92 16.64
N PHE A 428 9.91 -10.58 15.50
CA PHE A 428 10.87 -10.51 14.41
C PHE A 428 10.18 -10.13 13.11
N VAL A 429 10.80 -9.23 12.35
CA VAL A 429 10.42 -8.87 10.98
C VAL A 429 11.61 -9.19 10.08
N SER A 430 11.39 -10.04 9.08
CA SER A 430 12.42 -10.39 8.11
C SER A 430 12.64 -9.26 7.10
N SER A 431 13.90 -8.96 6.79
CA SER A 431 14.27 -8.05 5.70
C SER A 431 15.51 -8.54 4.96
N ASP A 432 15.72 -8.07 3.74
CA ASP A 432 16.96 -8.32 3.02
C ASP A 432 18.13 -7.49 3.56
N GLY A 433 19.32 -8.09 3.57
CA GLY A 433 20.60 -7.44 3.86
C GLY A 433 21.22 -6.81 2.61
N VAL A 434 22.52 -6.53 2.70
CA VAL A 434 23.35 -6.23 1.53
C VAL A 434 23.73 -7.54 0.85
N ASP A 435 23.98 -7.51 -0.46
CA ASP A 435 24.39 -8.66 -1.26
C ASP A 435 23.46 -9.89 -1.12
N GLY A 436 24.03 -11.07 -0.87
CA GLY A 436 23.35 -12.37 -0.86
C GLY A 436 22.76 -12.77 0.48
N GLU A 437 22.43 -11.82 1.36
CA GLU A 437 22.05 -12.10 2.76
C GLU A 437 20.67 -11.53 3.12
N SER A 438 20.06 -12.07 4.18
CA SER A 438 18.88 -11.53 4.85
C SER A 438 19.15 -11.31 6.35
N LEU A 439 18.30 -10.53 7.01
CA LEU A 439 18.40 -10.21 8.44
C LEU A 439 17.04 -10.22 9.12
N LEU A 440 17.06 -10.14 10.46
CA LEU A 440 15.87 -9.95 11.28
C LEU A 440 15.96 -8.63 12.04
N TRP A 441 14.93 -7.80 11.91
CA TRP A 441 14.64 -6.71 12.84
C TRP A 441 13.89 -7.27 14.03
N ALA A 442 14.25 -6.87 15.23
CA ALA A 442 13.69 -7.43 16.45
C ALA A 442 13.13 -6.36 17.39
N SER A 443 11.99 -6.66 17.98
CA SER A 443 11.29 -5.77 18.92
C SER A 443 10.90 -6.53 20.19
N GLU A 444 11.15 -5.91 21.35
CA GLU A 444 10.81 -6.44 22.69
C GLU A 444 9.56 -5.74 23.28
N ASP A 445 9.10 -4.65 22.70
CA ASP A 445 8.07 -3.76 23.29
C ASP A 445 6.80 -3.64 22.43
N GLY A 446 6.54 -4.65 21.61
CA GLY A 446 5.33 -4.75 20.79
C GLY A 446 5.36 -3.97 19.48
N GLY A 447 6.55 -3.59 19.01
CA GLY A 447 6.80 -2.87 17.76
C GLY A 447 7.08 -1.38 17.94
N LYS A 448 7.23 -0.90 19.18
CA LYS A 448 7.49 0.53 19.46
C LYS A 448 8.94 0.89 19.16
N THR A 449 9.88 0.00 19.46
CA THR A 449 11.29 0.14 19.10
C THR A 449 11.87 -1.12 18.50
N TRP A 450 12.81 -0.95 17.59
CA TRP A 450 13.39 -2.01 16.78
C TRP A 450 14.91 -2.00 16.87
N ALA A 451 15.53 -3.18 16.84
CA ALA A 451 16.98 -3.34 16.75
C ALA A 451 17.33 -4.31 15.62
N ASP A 452 18.42 -4.02 14.91
CA ASP A 452 19.06 -5.01 14.03
C ASP A 452 19.60 -6.15 14.91
N THR A 453 19.34 -7.40 14.53
CA THR A 453 19.94 -8.57 15.20
C THR A 453 21.43 -8.71 14.94
N LEU A 454 21.96 -7.97 13.95
CA LEU A 454 23.32 -7.95 13.43
C LEU A 454 23.78 -9.26 12.77
N GLY A 455 23.10 -10.37 13.01
CA GLY A 455 23.31 -11.60 12.27
C GLY A 455 22.78 -11.49 10.84
N ARG A 456 23.41 -12.25 9.94
CA ARG A 456 23.06 -12.34 8.52
C ARG A 456 22.97 -13.80 8.12
N THR A 457 21.93 -14.13 7.35
CA THR A 457 21.72 -15.49 6.85
C THR A 457 22.62 -15.77 5.65
N GLY A 458 22.86 -17.04 5.36
CA GLY A 458 23.64 -17.45 4.19
C GLY A 458 22.94 -17.28 2.84
N GLY A 459 21.78 -16.61 2.78
CA GLY A 459 20.99 -16.46 1.57
C GLY A 459 20.09 -15.22 1.56
N ARG A 460 19.79 -14.72 0.36
CA ARG A 460 18.85 -13.61 0.15
C ARG A 460 17.43 -14.12 -0.04
N HIS A 461 16.43 -13.29 0.27
CA HIS A 461 15.02 -13.69 0.26
C HIS A 461 14.76 -14.85 1.22
N THR A 462 15.43 -14.81 2.38
CA THR A 462 15.25 -15.85 3.40
C THR A 462 13.85 -15.79 3.99
N THR A 463 13.15 -16.92 3.95
CA THR A 463 11.93 -17.15 4.72
C THR A 463 12.26 -17.85 6.03
N PHE A 464 11.58 -17.46 7.11
CA PHE A 464 11.93 -17.88 8.46
C PHE A 464 10.81 -18.67 9.14
N VAL A 465 11.14 -19.55 10.08
CA VAL A 465 10.16 -20.18 10.98
C VAL A 465 10.80 -20.57 12.30
N THR A 466 10.03 -20.46 13.39
CA THR A 466 10.44 -20.97 14.70
C THR A 466 10.28 -22.49 14.73
N LEU A 467 11.35 -23.21 15.10
CA LEU A 467 11.37 -24.65 15.34
C LEU A 467 10.79 -25.00 16.70
N ARG A 468 10.42 -26.26 16.94
CA ARG A 468 9.80 -26.68 18.20
C ARG A 468 10.75 -26.54 19.40
N ASP A 469 12.05 -26.58 19.18
CA ASP A 469 13.08 -26.34 20.19
C ASP A 469 13.31 -24.83 20.49
N GLY A 470 12.62 -23.94 19.76
CA GLY A 470 12.76 -22.49 19.86
C GLY A 470 13.88 -21.89 19.01
N SER A 471 14.64 -22.70 18.27
CA SER A 471 15.59 -22.22 17.27
C SER A 471 14.85 -21.55 16.10
N ILE A 472 15.52 -20.67 15.37
CA ILE A 472 15.00 -20.05 14.16
C ILE A 472 15.65 -20.73 12.96
N LEU A 473 14.82 -21.29 12.08
CA LEU A 473 15.22 -21.77 10.76
C LEU A 473 14.99 -20.66 9.73
N GLY A 474 15.97 -20.41 8.88
CA GLY A 474 15.88 -19.59 7.69
C GLY A 474 16.25 -20.39 6.44
N MET A 475 15.49 -20.27 5.37
CA MET A 475 15.80 -20.85 4.05
C MET A 475 15.65 -19.76 2.98
N GLY A 476 16.69 -19.51 2.20
CA GLY A 476 16.68 -18.46 1.18
C GLY A 476 17.84 -18.63 0.24
N GLY A 477 17.67 -18.31 -1.03
CA GLY A 477 18.68 -18.59 -2.04
C GLY A 477 18.57 -17.75 -3.30
N LYS A 478 17.95 -16.55 -3.25
CA LYS A 478 17.92 -15.66 -4.41
C LYS A 478 19.36 -15.30 -4.80
N ASN A 479 19.82 -15.80 -5.93
CA ASN A 479 21.18 -15.61 -6.44
C ASN A 479 22.29 -16.00 -5.43
N SER A 480 21.99 -16.87 -4.47
CA SER A 480 22.89 -17.35 -3.41
C SER A 480 22.68 -18.85 -3.25
N ASN A 481 23.74 -19.65 -3.30
CA ASN A 481 23.64 -21.11 -3.28
C ASN A 481 24.86 -21.78 -2.65
N ILE A 482 24.66 -23.02 -2.21
CA ILE A 482 25.72 -23.95 -1.79
C ILE A 482 25.57 -25.18 -2.69
N ASP A 483 26.50 -25.36 -3.63
CA ASP A 483 26.46 -26.43 -4.64
C ASP A 483 25.17 -26.44 -5.49
N GLY A 484 24.61 -25.27 -5.81
CA GLY A 484 23.34 -25.12 -6.52
C GLY A 484 22.08 -25.32 -5.65
N PHE A 485 22.24 -25.73 -4.40
CA PHE A 485 21.14 -25.86 -3.44
C PHE A 485 20.92 -24.57 -2.65
N MET A 486 19.67 -24.37 -2.23
CA MET A 486 19.25 -23.25 -1.40
C MET A 486 19.95 -23.31 -0.03
N PRO A 487 20.56 -22.20 0.43
CA PRO A 487 21.11 -22.08 1.77
C PRO A 487 20.06 -22.22 2.87
N GLN A 488 20.45 -22.93 3.92
CA GLN A 488 19.77 -23.06 5.19
C GLN A 488 20.57 -22.33 6.27
N SER A 489 19.92 -21.55 7.13
CA SER A 489 20.54 -20.87 8.26
C SER A 489 19.77 -21.21 9.54
N ILE A 490 20.46 -21.71 10.56
CA ILE A 490 19.84 -22.00 11.88
C ILE A 490 20.46 -21.10 12.94
N SER A 491 19.62 -20.37 13.67
CA SER A 491 20.02 -19.56 14.83
C SER A 491 19.44 -20.10 16.12
N LYS A 492 20.27 -20.15 17.17
CA LYS A 492 19.90 -20.55 18.54
C LYS A 492 19.90 -19.39 19.54
N ASP A 493 20.23 -18.19 19.09
CA ASP A 493 20.44 -17.00 19.93
C ASP A 493 19.57 -15.80 19.51
N GLY A 494 18.48 -16.08 18.79
CA GLY A 494 17.52 -15.07 18.36
C GLY A 494 18.00 -14.24 17.18
N GLY A 495 18.70 -14.87 16.23
CA GLY A 495 19.14 -14.28 14.96
C GLY A 495 20.48 -13.55 15.01
N LYS A 496 21.23 -13.63 16.12
CA LYS A 496 22.53 -12.96 16.24
C LYS A 496 23.63 -13.73 15.53
N THR A 497 23.62 -15.05 15.63
CA THR A 497 24.53 -15.94 14.90
C THR A 497 23.76 -17.03 14.16
N TRP A 498 24.35 -17.50 13.06
CA TRP A 498 23.75 -18.47 12.16
C TRP A 498 24.73 -19.60 11.83
N THR A 499 24.28 -20.85 11.98
CA THR A 499 24.95 -22.01 11.39
C THR A 499 24.38 -22.23 10.00
N VAL A 500 25.22 -22.17 8.98
CA VAL A 500 24.80 -22.25 7.57
C VAL A 500 25.12 -23.63 6.99
N SER A 501 24.16 -24.21 6.27
CA SER A 501 24.30 -25.48 5.54
C SER A 501 23.45 -25.43 4.26
N LYS A 502 23.54 -26.45 3.39
CA LYS A 502 22.62 -26.56 2.24
C LYS A 502 21.33 -27.29 2.60
N THR A 503 20.24 -26.92 1.95
CA THR A 503 18.99 -27.69 1.94
C THR A 503 19.07 -28.79 0.85
N GLN A 504 18.02 -29.61 0.73
CA GLN A 504 17.83 -30.50 -0.43
C GLN A 504 17.15 -29.80 -1.63
N PHE A 505 16.74 -28.54 -1.46
CA PHE A 505 15.96 -27.83 -2.47
C PHE A 505 16.88 -26.95 -3.33
N PRO A 506 16.61 -26.83 -4.64
CA PRO A 506 17.36 -25.94 -5.53
C PRO A 506 17.34 -24.48 -5.07
N ALA A 507 18.44 -23.75 -5.30
CA ALA A 507 18.45 -22.30 -5.12
C ALA A 507 17.61 -21.60 -6.20
N LEU A 508 17.20 -20.36 -5.93
CA LEU A 508 16.30 -19.60 -6.79
C LEU A 508 17.00 -18.41 -7.43
N GLY A 509 16.42 -17.89 -8.52
CA GLY A 509 16.92 -16.70 -9.19
C GLY A 509 16.24 -15.41 -8.73
N SER A 510 16.61 -14.29 -9.35
CA SER A 510 15.74 -13.11 -9.39
C SER A 510 14.34 -13.48 -9.90
N ASN A 511 13.31 -12.73 -9.51
CA ASN A 511 11.90 -13.01 -9.80
C ASN A 511 11.32 -14.24 -9.08
N GLN A 512 12.06 -14.81 -8.14
CA GLN A 512 11.59 -15.93 -7.32
C GLN A 512 11.90 -15.70 -5.84
N ARG A 513 11.00 -16.14 -4.97
CA ARG A 513 11.15 -16.10 -3.51
C ARG A 513 10.35 -17.25 -2.89
N PRO A 514 10.96 -18.08 -2.03
CA PRO A 514 10.27 -19.21 -1.41
C PRO A 514 9.57 -18.77 -0.13
N MET A 515 8.67 -19.60 0.40
CA MET A 515 8.07 -19.35 1.72
C MET A 515 7.94 -20.64 2.53
N ILE A 516 8.24 -20.53 3.84
CA ILE A 516 8.01 -21.58 4.83
C ILE A 516 7.02 -21.08 5.88
N LEU A 517 6.08 -21.95 6.27
CA LEU A 517 5.06 -21.67 7.27
C LEU A 517 4.92 -22.86 8.21
N ARG A 518 4.75 -22.60 9.51
CA ARG A 518 4.27 -23.62 10.46
C ARG A 518 2.76 -23.62 10.46
N LEU A 519 2.17 -24.71 10.01
CA LEU A 519 0.72 -24.93 9.98
C LEU A 519 0.17 -25.16 11.39
N ARG A 520 -1.15 -25.04 11.55
CA ARG A 520 -1.88 -25.31 12.80
C ARG A 520 -1.76 -26.76 13.25
N SER A 521 -1.54 -27.70 12.33
CA SER A 521 -1.20 -29.10 12.64
C SER A 521 0.17 -29.24 13.34
N GLY A 522 0.98 -28.18 13.31
CA GLY A 522 2.36 -28.17 13.79
C GLY A 522 3.37 -28.58 12.72
N ASN A 523 2.94 -29.03 11.55
CA ASN A 523 3.80 -29.36 10.42
C ASN A 523 4.38 -28.11 9.78
N LEU A 524 5.55 -28.24 9.15
CA LEU A 524 6.12 -27.21 8.29
C LEU A 524 5.65 -27.44 6.86
N LEU A 525 5.19 -26.38 6.21
CA LEU A 525 4.92 -26.33 4.79
C LEU A 525 5.94 -25.41 4.13
N PHE A 526 6.54 -25.87 3.04
CA PHE A 526 7.48 -25.12 2.22
C PHE A 526 6.98 -25.03 0.78
N ALA A 527 6.96 -23.85 0.19
CA ALA A 527 6.60 -23.61 -1.20
C ALA A 527 7.79 -22.98 -1.94
N SER A 528 8.19 -23.57 -3.07
CA SER A 528 9.34 -23.15 -3.86
C SER A 528 9.26 -23.70 -5.29
N ASP A 529 10.20 -23.31 -6.14
CA ASP A 529 10.41 -23.88 -7.46
C ASP A 529 11.59 -24.86 -7.48
N TRP A 530 11.55 -25.82 -8.41
CA TRP A 530 12.65 -26.76 -8.62
C TRP A 530 13.82 -26.15 -9.39
N GLN A 531 13.72 -24.93 -9.90
CA GLN A 531 14.76 -24.30 -10.73
C GLN A 531 14.81 -22.79 -10.52
N ASP A 532 15.95 -22.20 -10.88
CA ASP A 532 16.04 -20.75 -11.07
C ASP A 532 15.31 -20.32 -12.36
N ARG A 533 15.12 -19.00 -12.52
CA ARG A 533 14.45 -18.43 -13.71
C ARG A 533 15.04 -18.90 -15.04
N ARG A 534 16.34 -19.21 -15.11
CA ARG A 534 17.04 -19.66 -16.32
C ARG A 534 16.98 -21.18 -16.52
N GLY A 535 16.30 -21.89 -15.63
CA GLY A 535 16.14 -23.33 -15.69
C GLY A 535 17.25 -24.12 -15.02
N LYS A 536 18.13 -23.46 -14.27
CA LYS A 536 19.26 -24.13 -13.61
C LYS A 536 18.80 -24.83 -12.35
N GLN A 537 19.34 -26.03 -12.14
CA GLN A 537 19.11 -26.88 -11.00
C GLN A 537 20.43 -27.53 -10.59
N PRO A 538 20.62 -27.90 -9.30
CA PRO A 538 21.77 -28.67 -8.87
C PRO A 538 21.79 -30.08 -9.48
N GLU A 539 22.98 -30.66 -9.56
CA GLU A 539 23.17 -32.01 -10.09
C GLU A 539 22.33 -33.04 -9.31
N GLY A 540 21.64 -33.91 -10.04
CA GLY A 540 20.81 -34.99 -9.49
C GLY A 540 19.33 -34.67 -9.30
N VAL A 541 18.94 -33.39 -9.34
CA VAL A 541 17.51 -32.98 -9.37
C VAL A 541 16.98 -33.13 -10.79
N LYS A 542 15.79 -33.74 -10.94
CA LYS A 542 15.16 -34.03 -12.25
C LYS A 542 13.77 -33.43 -12.39
N GLU A 543 13.16 -33.07 -11.28
CA GLU A 543 11.85 -32.45 -11.20
C GLU A 543 11.92 -31.02 -11.73
N HIS A 544 10.85 -30.54 -12.35
CA HIS A 544 10.72 -29.16 -12.81
C HIS A 544 9.39 -28.57 -12.36
N GLY A 545 9.35 -27.25 -12.28
CA GLY A 545 8.15 -26.48 -11.95
C GLY A 545 8.05 -26.09 -10.48
N ALA A 546 6.89 -25.55 -10.11
CA ALA A 546 6.58 -25.17 -8.74
C ALA A 546 6.18 -26.38 -7.87
N PHE A 547 6.50 -26.38 -6.59
CA PHE A 547 6.16 -27.47 -5.66
C PHE A 547 5.85 -26.99 -4.25
N VAL A 548 5.10 -27.81 -3.53
CA VAL A 548 4.90 -27.71 -2.08
C VAL A 548 5.46 -28.94 -1.38
N ALA A 549 6.02 -28.75 -0.19
CA ALA A 549 6.65 -29.79 0.60
C ALA A 549 6.18 -29.70 2.06
N LEU A 550 5.81 -30.85 2.65
CA LEU A 550 5.32 -30.95 4.01
C LEU A 550 6.30 -31.75 4.88
N SER A 551 6.64 -31.22 6.05
CA SER A 551 7.52 -31.87 7.03
C SER A 551 6.88 -31.92 8.42
N ALA A 552 6.84 -33.11 9.01
CA ALA A 552 6.35 -33.31 10.37
C ALA A 552 7.46 -33.15 11.44
N ASP A 553 8.72 -33.18 11.04
CA ASP A 553 9.89 -33.35 11.92
C ASP A 553 10.86 -32.16 11.91
N ASP A 554 10.30 -30.95 11.71
CA ASP A 554 11.04 -29.68 11.67
C ASP A 554 12.08 -29.63 10.54
N GLY A 555 11.71 -30.14 9.37
CA GLY A 555 12.47 -29.98 8.12
C GLY A 555 13.52 -31.06 7.86
N LYS A 556 13.55 -32.14 8.66
CA LYS A 556 14.49 -33.25 8.44
C LYS A 556 14.06 -34.15 7.30
N THR A 557 12.76 -34.42 7.19
CA THR A 557 12.17 -35.18 6.08
C THR A 557 10.98 -34.44 5.48
N TRP A 558 10.74 -34.66 4.19
CA TRP A 558 9.73 -33.93 3.41
C TRP A 558 8.90 -34.86 2.52
N LYS A 559 7.59 -34.61 2.45
CA LYS A 559 6.69 -35.15 1.43
C LYS A 559 6.39 -34.05 0.43
N ILE A 560 6.73 -34.27 -0.83
CA ILE A 560 6.76 -33.21 -1.85
C ILE A 560 5.72 -33.49 -2.93
N ARG A 561 5.04 -32.44 -3.39
CA ARG A 561 4.10 -32.51 -4.51
C ARG A 561 4.32 -31.32 -5.45
N THR A 562 4.59 -31.61 -6.72
CA THR A 562 4.66 -30.61 -7.80
C THR A 562 3.26 -30.10 -8.14
N ILE A 563 3.15 -28.79 -8.39
CA ILE A 563 1.93 -28.13 -8.88
C ILE A 563 2.05 -27.93 -10.38
N SER A 564 1.62 -28.92 -11.16
CA SER A 564 1.69 -28.87 -12.63
C SER A 564 0.77 -27.80 -13.25
N GLN A 565 -0.14 -27.23 -12.47
CA GLN A 565 -1.05 -26.17 -12.86
C GLN A 565 -0.44 -24.76 -12.77
N ALA A 566 0.74 -24.61 -12.18
CA ALA A 566 1.45 -23.35 -12.10
C ALA A 566 1.81 -22.84 -13.50
N LEU A 567 1.51 -21.58 -13.77
CA LEU A 567 1.81 -20.96 -15.06
C LEU A 567 3.31 -20.65 -15.18
N PRO A 568 3.83 -20.55 -16.42
CA PRO A 568 5.16 -20.01 -16.67
C PRO A 568 5.28 -18.57 -16.16
N HIS A 569 6.52 -18.09 -16.10
CA HIS A 569 6.79 -16.70 -15.75
C HIS A 569 6.16 -15.73 -16.77
N GLU A 570 5.64 -14.59 -16.31
CA GLU A 570 4.94 -13.59 -17.10
C GLU A 570 5.76 -13.02 -18.27
N ALA A 571 7.08 -13.15 -18.23
CA ALA A 571 7.99 -12.73 -19.30
C ALA A 571 7.65 -13.28 -20.68
N HIS A 572 6.94 -14.41 -20.77
CA HIS A 572 6.49 -15.02 -22.02
C HIS A 572 5.25 -14.36 -22.64
N VAL A 573 4.59 -13.47 -21.91
CA VAL A 573 3.33 -12.83 -22.34
C VAL A 573 3.30 -11.30 -22.14
N THR A 574 4.40 -10.68 -21.71
CA THR A 574 4.52 -9.21 -21.55
C THR A 574 5.06 -8.54 -22.82
N PRO A 575 4.22 -7.98 -23.71
CA PRO A 575 4.68 -7.39 -24.98
C PRO A 575 5.54 -6.13 -24.81
N GLN A 576 5.46 -5.44 -23.67
CA GLN A 576 6.19 -4.21 -23.37
C GLN A 576 7.68 -4.47 -23.04
N ARG A 577 8.05 -5.71 -22.70
CA ARG A 577 9.42 -6.10 -22.31
C ARG A 577 10.04 -7.06 -23.32
N LYS A 578 10.28 -6.57 -24.55
CA LYS A 578 10.88 -7.37 -25.64
C LYS A 578 12.20 -8.01 -25.22
N GLY A 579 12.35 -9.30 -25.52
CA GLY A 579 13.56 -10.08 -25.20
C GLY A 579 13.63 -10.56 -23.75
N TRP A 580 12.73 -10.11 -22.86
CA TRP A 580 12.75 -10.51 -21.45
C TRP A 580 12.60 -12.02 -21.28
N ALA A 581 11.75 -12.65 -22.09
CA ALA A 581 11.56 -14.11 -22.14
C ALA A 581 12.85 -14.91 -22.34
N ALA A 582 13.91 -14.35 -22.96
CA ALA A 582 15.15 -15.08 -23.23
C ALA A 582 15.91 -15.50 -21.96
N ASP A 583 15.67 -14.83 -20.83
CA ASP A 583 16.22 -15.17 -19.53
C ASP A 583 15.35 -16.17 -18.73
N TYR A 584 14.21 -16.61 -19.29
CA TYR A 584 13.21 -17.42 -18.60
C TYR A 584 12.91 -18.74 -19.31
N HIS A 585 12.88 -19.82 -18.54
CA HIS A 585 12.37 -21.11 -19.01
C HIS A 585 10.83 -21.11 -19.11
N GLU A 586 10.24 -22.17 -19.69
CA GLU A 586 8.78 -22.32 -19.84
C GLU A 586 8.10 -23.20 -18.77
N TRP A 587 8.84 -23.85 -17.87
CA TRP A 587 8.22 -24.55 -16.73
C TRP A 587 7.44 -23.59 -15.82
N GLY A 588 6.43 -24.12 -15.12
CA GLY A 588 5.64 -23.37 -14.17
C GLY A 588 6.47 -22.81 -13.01
N THR A 589 6.10 -21.65 -12.49
CA THR A 589 6.76 -21.04 -11.33
C THR A 589 5.74 -20.37 -10.42
N PHE A 590 6.02 -20.34 -9.11
CA PHE A 590 5.28 -19.47 -8.18
C PHE A 590 5.75 -18.01 -8.21
N GLY A 591 6.92 -17.72 -8.79
CA GLY A 591 7.55 -16.42 -8.69
C GLY A 591 7.83 -16.04 -7.23
N TYR A 592 7.30 -14.89 -6.78
CA TYR A 592 7.35 -14.52 -5.37
C TYR A 592 6.11 -15.08 -4.68
N VAL A 593 6.30 -16.14 -3.88
CA VAL A 593 5.18 -16.85 -3.27
C VAL A 593 4.80 -16.30 -1.90
N ASN A 594 3.51 -16.24 -1.63
CA ASN A 594 2.95 -16.12 -0.28
C ASN A 594 2.17 -17.40 0.08
N VAL A 595 2.26 -17.81 1.35
CA VAL A 595 1.60 -19.00 1.88
C VAL A 595 0.88 -18.62 3.17
N VAL A 596 -0.43 -18.84 3.19
CA VAL A 596 -1.27 -18.53 4.36
C VAL A 596 -2.21 -19.69 4.66
N GLU A 597 -2.58 -19.86 5.93
CA GLU A 597 -3.52 -20.90 6.37
C GLU A 597 -4.78 -20.27 6.96
N GLY A 598 -5.93 -20.69 6.42
CA GLY A 598 -7.26 -20.32 6.86
C GLY A 598 -7.65 -20.95 8.20
N GLN A 599 -8.60 -20.32 8.89
CA GLN A 599 -9.14 -20.87 10.14
C GLN A 599 -9.92 -22.19 9.92
N ASP A 600 -10.33 -22.43 8.68
CA ASP A 600 -11.00 -23.62 8.19
C ASP A 600 -10.03 -24.78 7.87
N GLY A 601 -8.72 -24.57 8.06
CA GLY A 601 -7.67 -25.56 7.81
C GLY A 601 -7.26 -25.68 6.35
N LEU A 602 -7.71 -24.76 5.50
CA LEU A 602 -7.26 -24.67 4.10
C LEU A 602 -5.97 -23.86 4.01
N ILE A 603 -5.07 -24.31 3.16
CA ILE A 603 -3.80 -23.68 2.85
C ILE A 603 -3.96 -22.97 1.52
N HIS A 604 -3.48 -21.73 1.44
CA HIS A 604 -3.49 -20.91 0.24
C HIS A 604 -2.06 -20.56 -0.16
N VAL A 605 -1.71 -20.88 -1.40
CA VAL A 605 -0.47 -20.45 -2.05
C VAL A 605 -0.85 -19.39 -3.08
N LEU A 606 -0.34 -18.18 -2.89
CA LEU A 606 -0.60 -17.02 -3.74
C LEU A 606 0.67 -16.72 -4.53
N THR A 607 0.55 -16.59 -5.84
CA THR A 607 1.68 -16.38 -6.74
C THR A 607 1.72 -14.95 -7.26
N SER A 608 2.91 -14.54 -7.70
CA SER A 608 3.11 -13.35 -8.54
C SER A 608 4.06 -13.71 -9.67
N MET A 609 4.30 -12.78 -10.60
CA MET A 609 5.13 -13.03 -11.80
C MET A 609 4.52 -14.07 -12.75
N ASN A 610 3.20 -14.26 -12.70
CA ASN A 610 2.43 -15.06 -13.64
C ASN A 610 1.39 -14.15 -14.32
N HIS A 611 0.79 -14.63 -15.40
CA HIS A 611 -0.28 -13.89 -16.09
C HIS A 611 -1.45 -14.82 -16.41
N PRO A 612 -2.53 -14.80 -15.61
CA PRO A 612 -2.66 -14.05 -14.36
C PRO A 612 -1.91 -14.73 -13.20
N SER A 613 -1.64 -13.99 -12.14
CA SER A 613 -1.30 -14.42 -10.80
C SER A 613 -2.38 -15.35 -10.26
N GLN A 614 -1.97 -16.35 -9.48
CA GLN A 614 -2.78 -17.52 -9.16
C GLN A 614 -2.91 -17.75 -7.66
N GLU A 615 -4.07 -18.27 -7.27
CA GLU A 615 -4.30 -18.84 -5.96
C GLU A 615 -4.45 -20.36 -6.08
N PHE A 616 -3.69 -21.11 -5.30
CA PHE A 616 -3.88 -22.55 -5.07
C PHE A 616 -4.36 -22.78 -3.64
N GLU A 617 -5.55 -23.35 -3.50
CA GLU A 617 -6.17 -23.67 -2.21
C GLU A 617 -6.21 -25.19 -2.03
N PHE A 618 -5.65 -25.73 -0.94
CA PHE A 618 -5.60 -27.18 -0.69
C PHE A 618 -5.50 -27.52 0.79
N ASN A 619 -5.54 -28.80 1.13
CA ASN A 619 -5.27 -29.29 2.49
C ASN A 619 -4.07 -30.25 2.52
N GLU A 620 -3.58 -30.59 3.71
CA GLU A 620 -2.42 -31.49 3.87
C GLU A 620 -2.65 -32.88 3.27
N ALA A 621 -3.88 -33.42 3.34
CA ALA A 621 -4.22 -34.71 2.73
C ALA A 621 -3.99 -34.75 1.22
N TRP A 622 -4.14 -33.61 0.53
CA TRP A 622 -3.81 -33.53 -0.89
C TRP A 622 -2.31 -33.74 -1.12
N ILE A 623 -1.42 -33.15 -0.32
CA ILE A 623 0.03 -33.37 -0.44
C ILE A 623 0.37 -34.84 -0.17
N LEU A 624 -0.27 -35.46 0.84
CA LEU A 624 0.06 -36.80 1.31
C LEU A 624 -0.48 -37.95 0.46
N ALA A 625 -1.71 -37.85 -0.04
CA ALA A 625 -2.44 -38.99 -0.62
C ALA A 625 -2.33 -39.11 -2.14
N GLY A 626 -1.77 -38.13 -2.84
CA GLY A 626 -1.54 -38.18 -4.31
C GLY A 626 -2.80 -38.27 -5.20
N GLY A 627 -4.01 -38.26 -4.63
CA GLY A 627 -5.28 -38.45 -5.34
C GLY A 627 -5.85 -37.17 -5.97
N ALA A 628 -6.91 -37.36 -6.77
CA ALA A 628 -7.74 -36.29 -7.31
C ALA A 628 -8.53 -35.61 -6.17
N ALA A 629 -8.68 -34.29 -6.26
CA ALA A 629 -9.49 -33.54 -5.30
C ALA A 629 -10.97 -33.91 -5.39
N VAL A 630 -11.66 -33.79 -4.27
CA VAL A 630 -13.12 -33.91 -4.24
C VAL A 630 -13.74 -32.78 -5.07
N ALA A 631 -14.72 -33.10 -5.92
CA ALA A 631 -15.44 -32.12 -6.72
C ALA A 631 -16.21 -31.12 -5.84
N ASP A 632 -16.39 -29.91 -6.35
CA ASP A 632 -17.12 -28.84 -5.68
C ASP A 632 -18.54 -29.26 -5.27
N GLY A 633 -18.96 -28.76 -4.10
CA GLY A 633 -20.33 -28.89 -3.62
C GLY A 633 -21.09 -27.58 -3.73
N ALA A 634 -22.39 -27.66 -3.99
CA ALA A 634 -23.29 -26.52 -3.84
C ALA A 634 -23.73 -26.35 -2.37
N VAL A 635 -24.08 -25.12 -2.01
CA VAL A 635 -24.73 -24.83 -0.72
C VAL A 635 -26.10 -25.48 -0.71
N ALA A 636 -26.31 -26.42 0.22
CA ALA A 636 -27.59 -27.11 0.37
C ALA A 636 -28.61 -26.29 1.17
N ARG A 637 -28.14 -25.51 2.16
CA ARG A 637 -28.98 -24.68 3.03
C ARG A 637 -28.32 -23.34 3.31
N ARG A 638 -29.06 -22.25 3.05
CA ARG A 638 -28.66 -20.89 3.41
C ARG A 638 -28.83 -20.64 4.91
N VAL A 639 -27.88 -19.92 5.46
CA VAL A 639 -27.81 -19.43 6.82
C VAL A 639 -27.65 -17.91 6.74
N PRO A 640 -28.68 -17.13 7.13
CA PRO A 640 -28.58 -15.69 7.17
C PRO A 640 -27.68 -15.24 8.33
N ALA A 641 -26.99 -14.14 8.12
CA ALA A 641 -26.15 -13.47 9.11
C ALA A 641 -26.27 -11.95 8.93
N ALA A 642 -25.96 -11.22 9.99
CA ALA A 642 -26.02 -9.76 10.00
C ALA A 642 -25.01 -9.18 10.99
N GLN A 643 -24.66 -7.92 10.78
CA GLN A 643 -23.88 -7.12 11.71
C GLN A 643 -24.52 -5.74 11.88
N LYS A 644 -24.17 -5.10 12.99
CA LYS A 644 -24.74 -3.81 13.41
C LYS A 644 -23.63 -2.83 13.73
N PHE A 645 -23.92 -1.55 13.52
CA PHE A 645 -23.12 -0.47 14.06
C PHE A 645 -23.12 -0.48 15.59
N LYS A 646 -22.23 0.32 16.20
CA LYS A 646 -22.17 0.48 17.66
C LYS A 646 -23.47 1.02 18.27
N ASP A 647 -24.22 1.82 17.53
CA ASP A 647 -25.54 2.34 17.93
C ASP A 647 -26.69 1.34 17.66
N LEU A 648 -26.35 0.07 17.39
CA LEU A 648 -27.26 -1.06 17.14
C LEU A 648 -28.09 -0.97 15.86
N LYS A 649 -27.89 0.05 15.02
CA LYS A 649 -28.49 0.09 13.68
C LYS A 649 -27.91 -0.99 12.79
N PRO A 650 -28.69 -1.55 11.83
CA PRO A 650 -28.15 -2.48 10.84
C PRO A 650 -26.99 -1.86 10.06
N GLU A 651 -25.88 -2.59 9.96
CA GLU A 651 -24.74 -2.21 9.14
C GLU A 651 -24.65 -3.11 7.90
N ALA A 652 -24.83 -4.42 8.07
CA ALA A 652 -24.91 -5.34 6.94
C ALA A 652 -25.78 -6.56 7.25
N SER A 653 -26.33 -7.16 6.20
CA SER A 653 -27.01 -8.46 6.22
C SER A 653 -26.56 -9.28 5.02
N TRP A 654 -26.28 -10.57 5.21
CA TRP A 654 -25.90 -11.48 4.14
C TRP A 654 -26.41 -12.89 4.42
N SER A 655 -26.23 -13.80 3.47
CA SER A 655 -26.38 -15.22 3.71
C SER A 655 -25.24 -16.03 3.10
N GLY A 656 -24.94 -17.16 3.72
CA GLY A 656 -24.02 -18.16 3.19
C GLY A 656 -24.39 -19.53 3.73
N GLY A 657 -23.63 -20.56 3.42
CA GLY A 657 -23.90 -21.89 3.92
C GLY A 657 -22.76 -22.85 3.67
N GLN A 658 -22.81 -23.99 4.35
CA GLN A 658 -21.82 -25.04 4.14
C GLN A 658 -22.24 -25.89 2.95
N ALA A 659 -21.32 -26.08 2.00
CA ALA A 659 -21.44 -27.05 0.93
C ALA A 659 -21.32 -28.47 1.49
N ALA A 660 -21.82 -29.47 0.76
CA ALA A 660 -21.70 -30.89 1.13
C ALA A 660 -20.24 -31.34 1.34
N THR A 661 -19.28 -30.62 0.74
CA THR A 661 -17.85 -30.85 0.89
C THR A 661 -17.27 -30.31 2.19
N GLY A 662 -18.01 -29.49 2.95
CA GLY A 662 -17.56 -28.84 4.18
C GLY A 662 -17.12 -27.38 4.01
N GLN A 663 -16.93 -26.90 2.78
CA GLN A 663 -16.57 -25.52 2.47
C GLN A 663 -17.71 -24.55 2.83
N TYR A 664 -17.41 -23.41 3.46
CA TYR A 664 -18.38 -22.31 3.58
C TYR A 664 -18.37 -21.46 2.31
N LEU A 665 -19.56 -21.15 1.79
CA LEU A 665 -19.74 -20.32 0.60
C LEU A 665 -20.81 -19.24 0.85
N LEU A 666 -20.58 -18.02 0.37
CA LEU A 666 -21.61 -16.99 0.32
C LEU A 666 -22.70 -17.41 -0.67
N ASP A 667 -23.98 -17.29 -0.28
CA ASP A 667 -25.11 -17.73 -1.11
C ASP A 667 -26.39 -16.99 -0.70
N GLY A 668 -26.99 -16.24 -1.62
CA GLY A 668 -28.12 -15.33 -1.40
C GLY A 668 -27.71 -13.85 -1.34
N PRO A 669 -28.64 -12.96 -0.94
CA PRO A 669 -28.43 -11.52 -0.98
C PRO A 669 -27.45 -11.05 0.11
N GLU A 670 -26.67 -10.03 -0.20
CA GLU A 670 -25.86 -9.26 0.74
C GLU A 670 -26.15 -7.77 0.56
N THR A 671 -26.33 -7.05 1.67
CA THR A 671 -26.65 -5.62 1.69
C THR A 671 -25.91 -4.93 2.82
N TRP A 672 -25.37 -3.75 2.54
CA TRP A 672 -24.68 -2.87 3.48
C TRP A 672 -25.37 -1.50 3.54
N TYR A 673 -25.27 -0.85 4.69
CA TYR A 673 -25.93 0.41 4.99
C TYR A 673 -24.95 1.45 5.53
N TYR A 674 -25.22 2.72 5.28
CA TYR A 674 -24.60 3.84 5.99
C TYR A 674 -25.22 4.03 7.38
N PRO A 675 -24.57 4.75 8.32
CA PRO A 675 -25.12 5.04 9.65
C PRO A 675 -26.46 5.80 9.64
N ASN A 676 -26.76 6.50 8.54
CA ASN A 676 -28.04 7.18 8.31
C ASN A 676 -29.17 6.23 7.83
N GLY A 677 -28.85 4.95 7.57
CA GLY A 677 -29.77 3.93 7.09
C GLY A 677 -29.92 3.82 5.57
N SER A 678 -29.27 4.69 4.78
CA SER A 678 -29.26 4.58 3.33
C SER A 678 -28.44 3.36 2.88
N LYS A 679 -28.81 2.75 1.75
CA LYS A 679 -28.11 1.58 1.21
C LYS A 679 -26.76 2.01 0.64
N GLN A 680 -25.71 1.31 1.07
CA GLN A 680 -24.34 1.51 0.61
C GLN A 680 -23.99 0.53 -0.51
N TYR A 681 -24.25 -0.76 -0.31
CA TYR A 681 -23.85 -1.79 -1.26
C TYR A 681 -24.82 -2.96 -1.30
N GLU A 682 -25.00 -3.54 -2.48
CA GLU A 682 -25.87 -4.68 -2.72
C GLU A 682 -25.23 -5.65 -3.70
N VAL A 683 -25.30 -6.94 -3.41
CA VAL A 683 -24.89 -8.02 -4.31
C VAL A 683 -25.72 -9.28 -4.04
N THR A 684 -25.84 -10.16 -5.02
CA THR A 684 -26.36 -11.51 -4.81
C THR A 684 -25.27 -12.53 -5.07
N TRP A 685 -25.12 -13.48 -4.15
CA TRP A 685 -24.19 -14.59 -4.26
C TRP A 685 -24.91 -15.88 -4.68
N LYS A 686 -24.21 -16.72 -5.44
CA LYS A 686 -24.58 -18.09 -5.74
C LYS A 686 -23.35 -18.98 -5.65
N ASN A 687 -23.27 -19.85 -4.64
CA ASN A 687 -22.13 -20.73 -4.36
C ASN A 687 -20.78 -19.98 -4.41
N GLY A 688 -20.68 -18.86 -3.69
CA GLY A 688 -19.48 -18.03 -3.58
C GLY A 688 -19.20 -17.12 -4.79
N ARG A 689 -20.04 -17.13 -5.83
CA ARG A 689 -19.89 -16.26 -7.01
C ARG A 689 -20.95 -15.18 -7.05
N LYS A 690 -20.58 -13.98 -7.47
CA LYS A 690 -21.50 -12.84 -7.67
C LYS A 690 -22.38 -13.12 -8.89
N VAL A 691 -23.68 -12.81 -8.80
CA VAL A 691 -24.67 -12.97 -9.88
C VAL A 691 -25.60 -11.76 -9.93
N GLY A 692 -26.09 -11.41 -11.14
CA GLY A 692 -26.90 -10.21 -11.32
C GLY A 692 -26.06 -8.95 -11.13
N SER A 693 -26.59 -7.95 -10.40
CA SER A 693 -25.90 -6.70 -10.15
C SER A 693 -25.20 -6.66 -8.79
N GLU A 694 -23.95 -6.22 -8.80
CA GLU A 694 -23.18 -5.73 -7.67
C GLU A 694 -23.17 -4.19 -7.75
N VAL A 695 -23.64 -3.47 -6.72
CA VAL A 695 -23.81 -2.02 -6.81
C VAL A 695 -23.28 -1.33 -5.56
N TYR A 696 -22.48 -0.27 -5.75
CA TYR A 696 -22.05 0.63 -4.68
C TYR A 696 -22.61 2.05 -4.88
N ARG A 697 -23.12 2.61 -3.80
CA ARG A 697 -23.69 3.96 -3.71
C ARG A 697 -22.96 4.77 -2.67
N ASP A 698 -22.84 6.07 -2.90
CA ASP A 698 -22.42 7.00 -1.87
C ASP A 698 -23.52 7.24 -0.82
N GLU A 699 -23.20 8.00 0.21
CA GLU A 699 -24.11 8.30 1.31
C GLU A 699 -25.39 9.05 0.86
N ALA A 700 -25.32 9.78 -0.26
CA ALA A 700 -26.45 10.47 -0.87
C ALA A 700 -27.31 9.53 -1.74
N GLY A 701 -26.92 8.27 -1.90
CA GLY A 701 -27.62 7.25 -2.69
C GLY A 701 -27.25 7.23 -4.17
N GLN A 702 -26.28 8.05 -4.60
CA GLN A 702 -25.80 8.08 -5.98
C GLN A 702 -24.91 6.88 -6.23
N ILE A 703 -25.20 6.12 -7.30
CA ILE A 703 -24.37 4.99 -7.72
C ILE A 703 -23.00 5.53 -8.15
N ARG A 704 -21.93 4.96 -7.59
CA ARG A 704 -20.54 5.28 -7.93
C ARG A 704 -19.92 4.25 -8.86
N TRP A 705 -20.33 2.99 -8.70
CA TRP A 705 -20.03 1.93 -9.67
C TRP A 705 -21.05 0.79 -9.55
N GLU A 706 -21.21 0.04 -10.64
CA GLU A 706 -21.95 -1.22 -10.67
C GLU A 706 -21.22 -2.26 -11.53
N TRP A 707 -21.30 -3.53 -11.13
CA TRP A 707 -20.92 -4.67 -11.94
C TRP A 707 -22.13 -5.52 -12.25
N VAL A 708 -22.43 -5.70 -13.52
CA VAL A 708 -23.60 -6.49 -13.96
C VAL A 708 -23.10 -7.80 -14.57
N HIS A 709 -23.50 -8.93 -14.00
CA HIS A 709 -23.10 -10.29 -14.42
C HIS A 709 -24.27 -10.99 -15.14
N GLU A 710 -24.22 -11.05 -16.47
CA GLU A 710 -25.27 -11.59 -17.33
C GLU A 710 -24.69 -12.45 -18.47
N GLY A 711 -25.26 -13.64 -18.70
CA GLY A 711 -24.87 -14.48 -19.84
C GLY A 711 -23.40 -14.93 -19.86
N GLY A 712 -22.72 -14.98 -18.70
CA GLY A 712 -21.28 -15.30 -18.60
C GLY A 712 -20.36 -14.14 -18.98
N VAL A 713 -20.91 -12.96 -19.20
CA VAL A 713 -20.21 -11.69 -19.41
C VAL A 713 -20.52 -10.78 -18.23
N SER A 714 -19.57 -9.92 -17.88
CA SER A 714 -19.73 -8.95 -16.81
C SER A 714 -19.42 -7.53 -17.32
N THR A 715 -20.31 -6.58 -17.08
CA THR A 715 -20.13 -5.18 -17.49
C THR A 715 -19.82 -4.33 -16.26
N TRP A 716 -18.61 -3.78 -16.21
CA TRP A 716 -18.15 -2.89 -15.15
C TRP A 716 -18.44 -1.44 -15.54
N LYS A 717 -19.21 -0.73 -14.72
CA LYS A 717 -19.59 0.67 -14.93
C LYS A 717 -19.18 1.52 -13.75
N GLN A 718 -18.64 2.69 -14.03
CA GLN A 718 -18.29 3.70 -13.04
C GLN A 718 -18.97 5.01 -13.38
N TYR A 719 -19.22 5.83 -12.37
CA TYR A 719 -19.95 7.08 -12.49
C TYR A 719 -19.18 8.24 -11.85
N TRP A 720 -19.29 9.41 -12.47
CA TRP A 720 -18.90 10.67 -11.87
C TRP A 720 -19.83 11.04 -10.70
N ALA A 721 -19.42 12.02 -9.90
CA ALA A 721 -20.22 12.48 -8.74
C ALA A 721 -21.60 13.02 -9.10
N ASN A 722 -21.75 13.54 -10.32
CA ASN A 722 -23.02 13.99 -10.88
C ASN A 722 -23.90 12.84 -11.45
N GLY A 723 -23.47 11.58 -11.29
CA GLY A 723 -24.19 10.39 -11.76
C GLY A 723 -24.08 10.10 -13.25
N LYS A 724 -23.31 10.87 -14.02
CA LYS A 724 -23.00 10.54 -15.41
C LYS A 724 -22.01 9.37 -15.49
N PRO A 725 -22.10 8.52 -16.53
CA PRO A 725 -21.09 7.50 -16.76
C PRO A 725 -19.70 8.14 -16.81
N ARG A 726 -18.74 7.46 -16.19
CA ARG A 726 -17.30 7.78 -16.25
C ARG A 726 -16.58 6.77 -17.12
N HIS A 727 -16.89 5.49 -16.91
CA HIS A 727 -16.24 4.40 -17.62
C HIS A 727 -17.18 3.19 -17.72
N VAL A 728 -17.13 2.49 -18.85
CA VAL A 728 -17.84 1.21 -19.07
C VAL A 728 -16.87 0.23 -19.72
N SER A 729 -16.79 -1.01 -19.23
CA SER A 729 -15.93 -2.06 -19.81
C SER A 729 -16.57 -3.44 -19.69
N THR A 730 -16.23 -4.32 -20.63
CA THR A 730 -16.79 -5.68 -20.74
C THR A 730 -15.75 -6.73 -20.36
N TRP A 731 -16.15 -7.72 -19.55
CA TRP A 731 -15.27 -8.72 -18.96
C TRP A 731 -15.86 -10.12 -19.11
N LYS A 732 -15.01 -11.10 -19.40
CA LYS A 732 -15.36 -12.53 -19.45
C LYS A 732 -14.32 -13.33 -18.68
N ASN A 733 -14.76 -14.08 -17.67
CA ASN A 733 -13.88 -14.90 -16.83
C ASN A 733 -12.65 -14.15 -16.29
N TRP A 734 -12.86 -12.93 -15.77
CA TRP A 734 -11.79 -12.07 -15.21
C TRP A 734 -10.82 -11.47 -16.25
N VAL A 735 -11.15 -11.55 -17.54
CA VAL A 735 -10.39 -10.97 -18.64
C VAL A 735 -11.25 -9.94 -19.37
N ALA A 736 -10.74 -8.74 -19.62
CA ALA A 736 -11.44 -7.73 -20.43
C ALA A 736 -11.58 -8.24 -21.88
N GLU A 737 -12.81 -8.25 -22.39
CA GLU A 737 -13.17 -8.83 -23.69
C GLU A 737 -14.39 -8.08 -24.22
N GLY A 738 -14.23 -7.41 -25.38
CA GLY A 738 -15.26 -6.60 -26.01
C GLY A 738 -15.09 -5.09 -25.77
N PRO A 739 -16.16 -4.29 -25.92
CA PRO A 739 -16.06 -2.84 -25.93
C PRO A 739 -15.79 -2.25 -24.55
N ALA A 740 -15.05 -1.15 -24.53
CA ALA A 740 -14.93 -0.24 -23.41
C ALA A 740 -15.02 1.23 -23.86
N GLU A 741 -15.49 2.10 -22.98
CA GLU A 741 -15.75 3.51 -23.29
C GLU A 741 -15.52 4.39 -22.05
N ALA A 742 -14.83 5.51 -22.25
CA ALA A 742 -14.58 6.54 -21.24
C ALA A 742 -15.35 7.81 -21.58
N PHE A 743 -15.82 8.51 -20.55
CA PHE A 743 -16.71 9.66 -20.68
C PHE A 743 -16.20 10.86 -19.86
N ASP A 744 -16.40 12.07 -20.38
CA ASP A 744 -16.20 13.31 -19.61
C ASP A 744 -17.32 13.50 -18.56
N ARG A 745 -17.25 14.59 -17.79
CA ARG A 745 -18.22 14.87 -16.72
C ARG A 745 -19.60 15.21 -17.26
N GLU A 746 -19.68 15.72 -18.48
CA GLU A 746 -20.91 16.04 -19.19
C GLU A 746 -21.60 14.76 -19.70
N GLY A 747 -20.88 13.64 -19.72
CA GLY A 747 -21.33 12.33 -20.17
C GLY A 747 -21.11 12.12 -21.67
N ASN A 748 -20.29 12.93 -22.32
CA ASN A 748 -19.87 12.72 -23.69
C ASN A 748 -18.76 11.68 -23.74
N SER A 749 -18.82 10.81 -24.75
CA SER A 749 -17.75 9.87 -25.04
C SER A 749 -16.47 10.62 -25.41
N VAL A 750 -15.38 10.38 -24.66
CA VAL A 750 -14.05 10.95 -24.95
C VAL A 750 -13.09 9.92 -25.53
N ALA A 751 -13.33 8.63 -25.28
CA ALA A 751 -12.55 7.55 -25.85
C ALA A 751 -13.36 6.25 -25.93
N ARG A 752 -13.10 5.46 -26.96
CA ARG A 752 -13.66 4.11 -27.17
C ARG A 752 -12.53 3.14 -27.46
N PHE A 753 -12.66 1.94 -26.90
CA PHE A 753 -11.66 0.90 -27.00
C PHE A 753 -12.33 -0.45 -27.31
N GLU A 754 -11.60 -1.34 -27.97
CA GLU A 754 -11.99 -2.75 -28.10
C GLU A 754 -10.93 -3.64 -27.45
N PHE A 755 -11.36 -4.53 -26.55
CA PHE A 755 -10.51 -5.51 -25.90
C PHE A 755 -10.63 -6.89 -26.52
N VAL A 756 -9.49 -7.54 -26.75
CA VAL A 756 -9.40 -8.98 -27.08
C VAL A 756 -8.38 -9.62 -26.15
N LYS A 757 -8.82 -10.55 -25.32
CA LYS A 757 -8.00 -11.23 -24.31
C LYS A 757 -7.22 -10.24 -23.41
N GLY A 758 -7.88 -9.15 -23.05
CA GLY A 758 -7.35 -8.09 -22.20
C GLY A 758 -6.35 -7.13 -22.82
N ALA A 759 -6.06 -7.26 -24.13
CA ALA A 759 -5.30 -6.27 -24.88
C ALA A 759 -6.25 -5.32 -25.64
N VAL A 760 -5.92 -4.02 -25.66
CA VAL A 760 -6.59 -3.04 -26.52
C VAL A 760 -6.16 -3.26 -27.97
N VAL A 761 -7.12 -3.48 -28.88
CA VAL A 761 -6.88 -3.70 -30.31
C VAL A 761 -7.35 -2.55 -31.21
N ARG A 762 -8.13 -1.62 -30.66
CA ARG A 762 -8.65 -0.44 -31.38
C ARG A 762 -8.92 0.71 -30.44
#